data_AF-A0A3R8QPY2-F1
#
_entry.id   AF-A0A3R8QPY2-F1
#
_cell.length_a   1.000
_cell.length_b   1.000
_cell.length_c   1.000
_cell.angle_alpha   90.00
_cell.angle_beta   90.00
_cell.angle_gamma   90.00
#
_symmetry.space_group_name_H-M   'P 1'
#
loop_
_entity.id
_entity.type
_entity.pdbx_description
1 polymer ?
#
loop_
_entity_poly.entity_id
_entity_poly.type
_entity_poly.pdbx_seq_one_letter_code
_entity_poly.pdbx_strand_id
1 'polypeptide(L)'
;MGQTAVDTRPERPDQRRTVLVSGATGAVGSAAAARLLRVLGPGDRVVLLGRDAGRLAATAAALADGRDGDRGDGGTDGRTDGPTVTTALLDLAADPAADPGADPAAALGTALDTALADATPDAAPDPAARGTTVLINAVGPSSTVTVPLAQAALSRGLHVVDPGGSARITAALDGPARRAGRTVLLGAGVQPGLTGAMLAAALRLVTDPTRARAEIAVGGRQPLTAATLREYMDSLSADGGWPGAVWRDGAVVKEAAGAGAGAGAGAVRSAAGWRPPEGASLSVHLDEEYVDLARSCGLPHLRGVNVMDAPGTVRELRRVIAGEATVDDVAAASRREAGPDAGRYFRIAVRVRSEVPVPDGVGGAGDAGAAGAAAGSGRPVETVTADHRCTDSYRVTGELAVDAALTLLAGTEPAGARWAAASGAAAAWTGGGARAAGAGSGVDGDDDVAGVTLTYDLGPVHEADAPDTAAADTADTAAADTAAPDTADTAVPDTAAAPRGAVVVGAGFGARYADALARPGSPAPLTAVVGTGGRPGRDLARDLGVRYLATAPDPATGIPHLPGVPRDTAAAVVAVRSGMIGGQGDDLAAGLLRAGVPVLQELPVDPGTVTALTALAREHGTAYRVTGFYEHLGPGRAFIDAVRSLTRRSTVTHVLLRTSHQVLDRAGLLLAEALGAVPVGDVQVIPGAGPGRWFISGTWGRVPVDVVLDHRMDPRDPDNHSQPVAAAVVETTDGELTWDGVGSRPRWSQRPHVVDGRLTDPDGAVAEEWGRDVAPDGTVPPTWGEVVDAAWPEGVHRAVAELVAEAAGAGDRGEAARRARRTVFVLRWWLRVSSALPAPVDIRSTPPVRMVPPGEGEGL
;
A
#
# COMPACT_ATOMS: atom_id res chain seq x y z
N MET A 1 -12.50 -28.48 45.42
CA MET A 1 -11.06 -28.43 45.74
C MET A 1 -10.35 -28.83 44.45
N GLY A 2 -9.90 -27.93 43.60
CA GLY A 2 -8.91 -26.88 43.85
C GLY A 2 -7.63 -27.28 43.11
N GLN A 3 -7.59 -27.06 41.79
CA GLN A 3 -6.37 -27.12 40.99
C GLN A 3 -6.45 -26.01 39.93
N THR A 4 -5.81 -24.90 40.26
CA THR A 4 -5.49 -23.78 39.37
C THR A 4 -4.67 -24.29 38.20
N ALA A 5 -5.21 -24.16 36.98
CA ALA A 5 -4.48 -24.39 35.75
C ALA A 5 -3.41 -23.30 35.60
N VAL A 6 -2.15 -23.73 35.56
CA VAL A 6 -0.98 -22.89 35.30
C VAL A 6 -1.05 -22.44 33.84
N ASP A 7 -1.15 -21.13 33.63
CA ASP A 7 -1.03 -20.47 32.32
C ASP A 7 0.40 -20.63 31.82
N THR A 8 0.66 -21.62 30.98
CA THR A 8 1.96 -21.78 30.31
C THR A 8 1.94 -21.07 28.96
N ARG A 9 1.89 -19.74 28.98
CA ARG A 9 2.53 -18.95 27.91
C ARG A 9 4.03 -18.98 28.16
N PRO A 10 4.89 -19.03 27.13
CA PRO A 10 6.30 -18.73 27.33
C PRO A 10 6.38 -17.24 27.69
N GLU A 11 6.46 -16.93 28.98
CA GLU A 11 6.94 -15.64 29.45
C GLU A 11 8.33 -15.44 28.86
N ARG A 12 8.45 -14.55 27.87
CA ARG A 12 9.75 -13.97 27.55
C ARG A 12 10.25 -13.31 28.84
N PRO A 13 11.52 -13.46 29.23
CA PRO A 13 12.02 -12.81 30.44
C PRO A 13 11.68 -11.32 30.37
N ASP A 14 11.13 -10.78 31.47
CA ASP A 14 10.77 -9.37 31.67
C ASP A 14 11.92 -8.45 31.23
N GLN A 15 11.92 -8.06 29.96
CA GLN A 15 12.99 -7.26 29.37
C GLN A 15 12.62 -5.79 29.62
N ARG A 16 13.08 -5.25 30.76
CA ARG A 16 12.87 -3.84 31.12
C ARG A 16 13.39 -2.93 30.00
N ARG A 17 12.49 -2.18 29.35
CA ARG A 17 12.87 -1.26 28.26
C ARG A 17 13.32 0.06 28.85
N THR A 18 14.37 0.64 28.29
CA THR A 18 14.83 1.97 28.70
C THR A 18 14.83 2.90 27.49
N VAL A 19 14.09 4.01 27.59
CA VAL A 19 14.07 5.04 26.55
C VAL A 19 14.57 6.36 27.12
N LEU A 20 15.57 6.92 26.46
CA LEU A 20 16.13 8.22 26.80
C LEU A 20 15.62 9.27 25.83
N VAL A 21 15.25 10.44 26.33
CA VAL A 21 14.78 11.55 25.51
C VAL A 21 15.68 12.75 25.78
N SER A 22 16.57 13.09 24.85
CA SER A 22 17.30 14.36 24.91
C SER A 22 16.48 15.50 24.34
N GLY A 23 16.71 16.72 24.86
CA GLY A 23 15.85 17.85 24.52
C GLY A 23 14.44 17.70 25.09
N ALA A 24 14.28 16.97 26.20
CA ALA A 24 12.98 16.60 26.78
C ALA A 24 12.09 17.82 27.14
N THR A 25 12.68 18.99 27.33
CA THR A 25 11.95 20.24 27.65
C THR A 25 11.56 21.05 26.40
N GLY A 26 11.92 20.58 25.20
CA GLY A 26 11.51 21.14 23.92
C GLY A 26 10.16 20.59 23.44
N ALA A 27 9.60 21.18 22.39
CA ALA A 27 8.29 20.80 21.87
C ALA A 27 8.22 19.33 21.43
N VAL A 28 9.20 18.85 20.66
CA VAL A 28 9.27 17.45 20.21
C VAL A 28 9.57 16.49 21.37
N GLY A 29 10.57 16.81 22.20
CA GLY A 29 10.99 15.93 23.30
C GLY A 29 9.92 15.75 24.37
N SER A 30 9.18 16.81 24.72
CA SER A 30 8.08 16.73 25.69
C SER A 30 6.90 15.91 25.13
N ALA A 31 6.58 16.04 23.84
CA ALA A 31 5.58 15.22 23.18
C ALA A 31 5.97 13.73 23.12
N ALA A 32 7.23 13.43 22.80
CA ALA A 32 7.76 12.07 22.84
C ALA A 32 7.67 11.48 24.25
N ALA A 33 8.09 12.22 25.27
CA ALA A 33 7.98 11.80 26.67
C ALA A 33 6.51 11.54 27.09
N ALA A 34 5.57 12.40 26.69
CA ALA A 34 4.15 12.21 26.94
C ALA A 34 3.61 10.94 26.30
N ARG A 35 3.99 10.64 25.05
CA ARG A 35 3.58 9.40 24.38
C ARG A 35 4.20 8.16 25.06
N LEU A 36 5.47 8.20 25.44
CA LEU A 36 6.14 7.09 26.13
C LEU A 36 5.41 6.70 27.42
N LEU A 37 4.91 7.68 28.17
CA LEU A 37 4.15 7.43 29.41
C LEU A 37 2.81 6.72 29.20
N ARG A 38 2.23 6.83 28.00
CA ARG A 38 0.97 6.15 27.63
C ARG A 38 1.20 4.74 27.08
N VAL A 39 2.36 4.48 26.48
CA VAL A 39 2.63 3.22 25.75
C VAL A 39 3.58 2.26 26.49
N LEU A 40 4.37 2.75 27.44
CA LEU A 40 5.25 1.93 28.27
C LEU A 40 4.55 1.52 29.58
N GLY A 41 4.93 0.34 30.08
CA GLY A 41 4.29 -0.28 31.23
C GLY A 41 5.10 -0.18 32.53
N PRO A 42 4.56 -0.73 33.63
CA PRO A 42 5.33 -0.90 34.86
C PRO A 42 6.57 -1.74 34.61
N GLY A 43 7.72 -1.30 35.14
CA GLY A 43 9.02 -1.95 34.94
C GLY A 43 9.89 -1.32 33.86
N ASP A 44 9.29 -0.62 32.90
CA ASP A 44 9.99 0.20 31.91
C ASP A 44 10.50 1.51 32.50
N ARG A 45 11.49 2.13 31.84
CA ARG A 45 12.15 3.36 32.30
C ARG A 45 12.19 4.42 31.20
N VAL A 46 11.84 5.65 31.56
CA VAL A 46 11.97 6.85 30.73
C VAL A 46 12.96 7.80 31.39
N VAL A 47 14.01 8.21 30.67
CA VAL A 47 14.99 9.17 31.17
C VAL A 47 14.88 10.48 30.39
N LEU A 48 14.56 11.57 31.07
CA LEU A 48 14.46 12.90 30.48
C LEU A 48 15.79 13.64 30.61
N LEU A 49 16.40 13.98 29.47
CA LEU A 49 17.69 14.65 29.40
C LEU A 49 17.54 16.09 28.90
N GLY A 50 18.17 17.04 29.60
CA GLY A 50 18.11 18.46 29.25
C GLY A 50 19.14 19.31 29.99
N ARG A 51 19.25 20.59 29.63
CA ARG A 51 20.28 21.51 30.17
C ARG A 51 19.89 22.22 31.47
N ASP A 52 18.61 22.19 31.83
CA ASP A 52 18.08 22.94 32.96
C ASP A 52 17.27 22.03 33.88
N ALA A 53 17.73 21.87 35.12
CA ALA A 53 17.14 20.98 36.11
C ALA A 53 15.72 21.42 36.51
N GLY A 54 15.47 22.74 36.61
CA GLY A 54 14.16 23.28 36.97
C GLY A 54 13.10 23.00 35.90
N ARG A 55 13.46 23.22 34.63
CA ARG A 55 12.58 22.90 33.49
C ARG A 55 12.35 21.41 33.33
N LEU A 56 13.37 20.57 33.59
CA LEU A 56 13.21 19.11 33.59
C LEU A 56 12.23 18.67 34.68
N ALA A 57 12.38 19.17 35.91
CA ALA A 57 11.46 18.89 37.02
C ALA A 57 10.03 19.33 36.70
N ALA A 58 9.86 20.54 36.15
CA ALA A 58 8.54 21.03 35.73
C ALA A 58 7.92 20.18 34.61
N THR A 59 8.72 19.73 33.64
CA THR A 59 8.25 18.85 32.56
C THR A 59 7.83 17.49 33.11
N ALA A 60 8.64 16.89 33.99
CA ALA A 60 8.32 15.62 34.63
C ALA A 60 7.04 15.71 35.49
N ALA A 61 6.85 16.81 36.21
CA ALA A 61 5.63 17.07 37.00
C ALA A 61 4.40 17.21 36.10
N ALA A 62 4.45 18.04 35.04
CA ALA A 62 3.34 18.21 34.11
C ALA A 62 2.93 16.89 33.42
N LEU A 63 3.91 16.04 33.10
CA LEU A 63 3.70 14.71 32.55
C LEU A 63 3.07 13.73 33.56
N ALA A 64 3.28 13.93 34.86
CA ALA A 64 2.62 13.16 35.92
C ALA A 64 1.17 13.63 36.12
N ASP A 65 0.95 14.94 36.21
CA ASP A 65 -0.39 15.53 36.40
C ASP A 65 -1.33 15.22 35.22
N GLY A 66 -0.82 15.25 33.98
CA GLY A 66 -1.57 14.88 32.79
C GLY A 66 -2.03 13.41 32.75
N ARG A 67 -1.42 12.52 33.54
CA ARG A 67 -1.90 11.12 33.71
C ARG A 67 -3.10 11.04 34.65
N ASP A 68 -3.26 11.96 35.57
CA ASP A 68 -4.35 11.96 36.55
C ASP A 68 -5.61 12.65 36.00
N GLY A 69 -5.46 13.63 35.10
CA GLY A 69 -6.58 14.37 34.47
C GLY A 69 -7.34 13.63 33.36
N ASP A 70 -6.75 12.60 32.75
CA ASP A 70 -7.39 11.73 31.75
C ASP A 70 -8.25 10.61 32.38
N ARG A 71 -8.32 10.58 33.73
CA ARG A 71 -9.28 9.76 34.47
C ARG A 71 -10.65 10.44 34.45
N GLY A 72 -11.48 10.09 33.47
CA GLY A 72 -12.91 10.35 33.55
C GLY A 72 -13.47 9.84 34.89
N ASP A 73 -14.29 10.66 35.53
CA ASP A 73 -14.96 10.37 36.80
C ASP A 73 -15.74 9.03 36.70
N GLY A 74 -15.24 7.96 37.33
CA GLY A 74 -16.05 6.75 37.57
C GLY A 74 -15.47 5.34 37.31
N GLY A 75 -14.16 5.14 37.14
CA GLY A 75 -13.61 3.78 36.92
C GLY A 75 -12.41 3.40 37.80
N THR A 76 -12.64 2.61 38.86
CA THR A 76 -11.58 2.01 39.69
C THR A 76 -11.10 0.68 39.11
N ASP A 77 -10.43 0.71 37.96
CA ASP A 77 -9.70 -0.46 37.44
C ASP A 77 -8.21 -0.29 37.79
N GLY A 78 -7.73 -1.11 38.73
CA GLY A 78 -6.42 -1.00 39.40
C GLY A 78 -5.19 -1.25 38.54
N ARG A 79 -4.94 -0.41 37.52
CA ARG A 79 -3.67 -0.32 36.77
C ARG A 79 -2.92 0.94 37.20
N THR A 80 -2.25 0.90 38.35
CA THR A 80 -1.65 2.09 38.97
C THR A 80 -0.20 2.39 38.61
N ASP A 81 0.52 1.53 37.88
CA ASP A 81 1.98 1.73 37.75
C ASP A 81 2.38 1.93 36.28
N GLY A 82 2.68 3.17 35.88
CA GLY A 82 3.32 3.49 34.60
C GLY A 82 4.86 3.32 34.65
N PRO A 83 5.61 3.72 33.62
CA PRO A 83 7.07 3.58 33.62
C PRO A 83 7.70 4.47 34.70
N THR A 84 8.89 4.08 35.18
CA THR A 84 9.70 4.92 36.07
C THR A 84 10.30 6.08 35.26
N VAL A 85 10.09 7.32 35.72
CA VAL A 85 10.65 8.52 35.07
C VAL A 85 11.79 9.06 35.91
N THR A 86 12.96 9.25 35.30
CA THR A 86 14.10 9.94 35.92
C THR A 86 14.55 11.12 35.05
N THR A 87 15.24 12.08 35.65
CA THR A 87 15.77 13.25 34.95
C THR A 87 17.28 13.31 35.14
N ALA A 88 18.02 13.67 34.10
CA ALA A 88 19.44 13.97 34.22
C ALA A 88 19.86 15.16 33.36
N LEU A 89 20.88 15.88 33.83
CA LEU A 89 21.44 16.99 33.08
C LEU A 89 22.26 16.45 31.90
N LEU A 90 22.02 17.02 30.72
CA LEU A 90 22.80 16.79 29.52
C LEU A 90 23.19 18.15 28.97
N ASP A 91 24.42 18.56 29.27
CA ASP A 91 25.00 19.78 28.74
C ASP A 91 25.80 19.46 27.47
N LEU A 92 25.30 19.94 26.34
CA LEU A 92 25.96 19.82 25.04
C LEU A 92 26.42 21.22 24.65
N ALA A 93 27.66 21.34 24.19
CA ALA A 93 28.16 22.62 23.68
C ALA A 93 27.19 23.15 22.61
N ALA A 94 26.80 24.42 22.76
CA ALA A 94 25.89 25.09 21.83
C ALA A 94 26.52 25.26 20.43
N ASP A 95 27.85 25.32 20.38
CA ASP A 95 28.66 25.30 19.17
C ASP A 95 29.98 24.53 19.47
N PRO A 96 30.17 23.33 18.90
CA PRO A 96 31.40 22.54 19.06
C PRO A 96 32.67 23.27 18.57
N ALA A 97 32.54 24.27 17.70
CA ALA A 97 33.66 25.08 17.22
C ALA A 97 34.05 26.19 18.20
N ALA A 98 33.11 26.66 19.03
CA ALA A 98 33.34 27.70 20.04
C ALA A 98 33.81 27.14 21.39
N ASP A 99 33.48 25.87 21.70
CA ASP A 99 33.95 25.16 22.89
C ASP A 99 34.48 23.76 22.52
N PRO A 100 35.75 23.67 22.05
CA PRO A 100 36.36 22.40 21.66
C PRO A 100 36.66 21.46 22.85
N GLY A 101 36.48 21.92 24.09
CA GLY A 101 36.68 21.12 25.30
C GLY A 101 35.45 20.32 25.74
N ALA A 102 34.27 20.62 25.19
CA ALA A 102 33.06 19.89 25.48
C ALA A 102 33.09 18.52 24.77
N ASP A 103 33.05 17.43 25.55
CA ASP A 103 32.97 16.07 25.03
C ASP A 103 31.54 15.52 25.19
N PRO A 104 30.74 15.43 24.10
CA PRO A 104 29.40 14.86 24.12
C PRO A 104 29.36 13.42 24.64
N ALA A 105 30.45 12.66 24.46
CA ALA A 105 30.55 11.31 25.00
C ALA A 105 30.75 11.31 26.52
N ALA A 106 31.52 12.25 27.06
CA ALA A 106 31.63 12.43 28.50
C ALA A 106 30.30 12.93 29.10
N ALA A 107 29.69 13.95 28.49
CA ALA A 107 28.42 14.53 28.94
C ALA A 107 27.28 13.50 28.96
N LEU A 108 27.10 12.72 27.87
CA LEU A 108 26.13 11.65 27.83
C LEU A 108 26.47 10.53 28.82
N GLY A 109 27.76 10.23 29.01
CA GLY A 109 28.23 9.29 30.02
C GLY A 109 27.80 9.67 31.43
N THR A 110 28.15 10.88 31.86
CA THR A 110 27.76 11.42 33.17
C THR A 110 26.24 11.46 33.34
N ALA A 111 25.50 11.86 32.31
CA ALA A 111 24.04 11.89 32.35
C ALA A 111 23.44 10.48 32.54
N LEU A 112 23.97 9.49 31.82
CA LEU A 112 23.57 8.09 31.94
C LEU A 112 23.90 7.50 33.31
N ASP A 113 25.13 7.71 33.78
CA ASP A 113 25.58 7.20 35.07
C ASP A 113 24.71 7.78 36.19
N THR A 114 24.38 9.07 36.11
CA THR A 114 23.46 9.74 37.06
C THR A 114 22.03 9.19 36.96
N ALA A 115 21.49 9.08 35.74
CA ALA A 115 20.10 8.63 35.53
C ALA A 115 19.86 7.16 35.86
N LEU A 116 20.91 6.34 35.81
CA LEU A 116 20.85 4.90 36.02
C LEU A 116 21.39 4.47 37.39
N ALA A 117 21.98 5.38 38.18
CA ALA A 117 22.49 5.12 39.52
C ALA A 117 21.43 4.61 40.53
N ASP A 118 20.15 4.97 40.33
CA ASP A 118 19.03 4.55 41.18
C ASP A 118 18.47 3.14 40.84
N ALA A 119 19.16 2.34 40.02
CA ALA A 119 18.81 0.93 39.88
C ALA A 119 19.15 0.18 41.18
N THR A 120 18.14 -0.40 41.83
CA THR A 120 18.27 -1.18 43.07
C THR A 120 19.49 -2.13 43.06
N PRO A 121 20.31 -2.20 44.14
CA PRO A 121 21.58 -2.94 44.15
C PRO A 121 21.51 -4.46 43.94
N ASP A 122 20.32 -5.07 44.02
CA ASP A 122 20.17 -6.54 44.06
C ASP A 122 19.98 -7.24 42.70
N ALA A 123 20.02 -6.50 41.59
CA ALA A 123 20.09 -7.11 40.27
C ALA A 123 21.41 -6.71 39.61
N ALA A 124 22.36 -7.64 39.56
CA ALA A 124 23.54 -7.48 38.72
C ALA A 124 23.08 -7.12 37.30
N PRO A 125 23.58 -6.04 36.68
CA PRO A 125 23.16 -5.66 35.34
C PRO A 125 23.54 -6.80 34.38
N ASP A 126 22.53 -7.52 33.88
CA ASP A 126 22.74 -8.52 32.83
C ASP A 126 23.34 -7.81 31.61
N PRO A 127 24.57 -8.17 31.17
CA PRO A 127 25.17 -7.61 29.97
C PRO A 127 24.28 -7.76 28.72
N ALA A 128 23.36 -8.73 28.69
CA ALA A 128 22.38 -8.91 27.63
C ALA A 128 21.21 -7.90 27.66
N ALA A 129 20.93 -7.24 28.80
CA ALA A 129 19.86 -6.24 28.93
C ALA A 129 20.16 -4.93 28.18
N ARG A 130 21.44 -4.68 27.81
CA ARG A 130 21.86 -3.53 26.98
C ARG A 130 21.40 -3.62 25.51
N GLY A 131 20.71 -4.69 25.12
CA GLY A 131 20.02 -4.82 23.83
C GLY A 131 18.70 -4.06 23.71
N THR A 132 18.25 -3.37 24.76
CA THR A 132 16.87 -2.86 24.91
C THR A 132 16.82 -1.37 25.29
N THR A 133 17.84 -0.59 24.89
CA THR A 133 17.93 0.84 25.19
C THR A 133 17.98 1.68 23.92
N VAL A 134 17.10 2.69 23.85
CA VAL A 134 17.00 3.62 22.72
C VAL A 134 17.17 5.06 23.21
N LEU A 135 17.98 5.85 22.51
CA LEU A 135 18.01 7.30 22.63
C LEU A 135 17.15 7.92 21.53
N ILE A 136 16.11 8.65 21.93
CA ILE A 136 15.39 9.60 21.06
C ILE A 136 16.09 10.95 21.21
N ASN A 137 16.81 11.38 20.17
CA ASN A 137 17.42 12.69 20.14
C ASN A 137 16.44 13.76 19.66
N ALA A 138 15.92 14.60 20.56
CA ALA A 138 15.08 15.74 20.18
C ALA A 138 15.81 17.10 20.34
N VAL A 139 17.15 17.09 20.32
CA VAL A 139 17.98 18.30 20.34
C VAL A 139 18.35 18.69 18.90
N GLY A 140 18.00 19.92 18.52
CA GLY A 140 18.39 20.50 17.23
C GLY A 140 19.37 21.70 17.35
N PRO A 141 20.03 22.10 16.25
CA PRO A 141 19.90 21.50 14.92
C PRO A 141 20.71 20.20 14.75
N SER A 142 20.19 19.30 13.93
CA SER A 142 20.74 17.97 13.65
C SER A 142 22.14 18.03 13.03
N SER A 143 22.38 19.04 12.20
CA SER A 143 23.64 19.31 11.50
C SER A 143 24.86 19.43 12.44
N THR A 144 24.65 19.87 13.69
CA THR A 144 25.73 20.03 14.67
C THR A 144 25.68 19.00 15.80
N VAL A 145 24.49 18.57 16.23
CA VAL A 145 24.33 17.77 17.45
C VAL A 145 24.26 16.26 17.18
N THR A 146 23.63 15.83 16.08
CA THR A 146 23.26 14.42 15.89
C THR A 146 24.47 13.50 15.82
N VAL A 147 25.51 13.83 15.05
CA VAL A 147 26.66 12.91 14.86
C VAL A 147 27.43 12.66 16.16
N PRO A 148 27.90 13.68 16.90
CA PRO A 148 28.61 13.45 18.16
C PRO A 148 27.77 12.70 19.20
N LEU A 149 26.48 13.06 19.35
CA LEU A 149 25.61 12.42 20.32
C LEU A 149 25.26 10.97 19.94
N ALA A 150 25.00 10.71 18.67
CA ALA A 150 24.73 9.36 18.19
C ALA A 150 25.97 8.46 18.34
N GLN A 151 27.17 8.95 18.03
CA GLN A 151 28.41 8.19 18.25
C GLN A 151 28.63 7.86 19.74
N ALA A 152 28.34 8.80 20.63
CA ALA A 152 28.41 8.59 22.08
C ALA A 152 27.39 7.55 22.59
N ALA A 153 26.20 7.50 21.99
CA ALA A 153 25.16 6.53 22.30
C ALA A 153 25.55 5.13 21.75
N LEU A 154 26.01 5.07 20.51
CA LEU A 154 26.44 3.83 19.85
C LEU A 154 27.62 3.17 20.57
N SER A 155 28.61 3.94 21.05
CA SER A 155 29.74 3.40 21.81
C SER A 155 29.34 2.77 23.15
N ARG A 156 28.13 3.11 23.62
CA ARG A 156 27.51 2.55 24.84
C ARG A 156 26.49 1.45 24.53
N GLY A 157 26.31 1.11 23.26
CA GLY A 157 25.40 0.07 22.81
C GLY A 157 23.93 0.50 22.78
N LEU A 158 23.63 1.79 22.61
CA LEU A 158 22.26 2.26 22.43
C LEU A 158 21.88 2.30 20.95
N HIS A 159 20.60 2.05 20.66
CA HIS A 159 19.98 2.45 19.41
C HIS A 159 19.70 3.95 19.43
N VAL A 160 19.59 4.57 18.25
CA VAL A 160 19.34 6.02 18.14
C VAL A 160 18.19 6.28 17.18
N VAL A 161 17.28 7.15 17.59
CA VAL A 161 16.24 7.75 16.76
C VAL A 161 16.44 9.25 16.78
N ASP A 162 16.42 9.88 15.61
CA ASP A 162 16.49 11.33 15.47
C ASP A 162 15.36 11.80 14.54
N PRO A 163 14.51 12.75 14.94
CA PRO A 163 13.51 13.35 14.06
C PRO A 163 14.13 14.15 12.91
N GLY A 164 15.35 14.69 13.08
CA GLY A 164 16.13 15.33 12.04
C GLY A 164 17.06 14.35 11.33
N GLY A 165 17.78 14.85 10.33
CA GLY A 165 18.77 14.05 9.61
C GLY A 165 19.09 14.57 8.22
N SER A 166 20.21 14.10 7.68
CA SER A 166 20.62 14.29 6.30
C SER A 166 21.33 13.03 5.78
N ALA A 167 21.50 12.92 4.48
CA ALA A 167 22.29 11.87 3.83
C ALA A 167 23.74 11.89 4.33
N ARG A 168 24.30 13.08 4.60
CA ARG A 168 25.64 13.22 5.20
C ARG A 168 25.70 12.61 6.61
N ILE A 169 24.70 12.90 7.45
CA ILE A 169 24.62 12.31 8.81
C ILE A 169 24.44 10.79 8.71
N THR A 170 23.60 10.32 7.80
CA THR A 170 23.40 8.89 7.53
C THR A 170 24.72 8.21 7.17
N ALA A 171 25.46 8.78 6.20
CA ALA A 171 26.76 8.25 5.78
C ALA A 171 27.79 8.26 6.91
N ALA A 172 27.82 9.31 7.74
CA ALA A 172 28.72 9.40 8.87
C ALA A 172 28.44 8.36 9.97
N LEU A 173 27.18 7.95 10.14
CA LEU A 173 26.74 7.06 11.22
C LEU A 173 26.58 5.60 10.81
N ASP A 174 26.43 5.26 9.53
CA ASP A 174 26.20 3.87 9.10
C ASP A 174 27.32 2.92 9.51
N GLY A 175 28.57 3.29 9.23
CA GLY A 175 29.75 2.52 9.64
C GLY A 175 29.86 2.32 11.16
N PRO A 176 29.83 3.40 11.98
CA PRO A 176 29.77 3.29 13.44
C PRO A 176 28.62 2.41 13.95
N ALA A 177 27.40 2.57 13.41
CA ALA A 177 26.23 1.82 13.84
C ALA A 177 26.37 0.31 13.57
N ARG A 178 26.85 -0.06 12.37
CA ARG A 178 27.13 -1.47 12.03
C ARG A 178 28.18 -2.09 12.95
N ARG A 179 29.27 -1.37 13.25
CA ARG A 179 30.31 -1.86 14.17
C ARG A 179 29.79 -2.07 15.59
N ALA A 180 28.88 -1.22 16.04
CA ALA A 180 28.24 -1.36 17.35
C ALA A 180 27.15 -2.44 17.38
N GLY A 181 26.75 -3.01 16.23
CA GLY A 181 25.59 -3.90 16.15
C GLY A 181 24.29 -3.19 16.54
N ARG A 182 24.18 -1.90 16.21
CA ARG A 182 23.05 -1.03 16.56
C ARG A 182 22.49 -0.32 15.33
N THR A 183 21.31 0.23 15.51
CA THR A 183 20.53 0.88 14.45
C THR A 183 20.34 2.36 14.76
N VAL A 184 20.47 3.19 13.73
CA VAL A 184 20.16 4.62 13.76
C VAL A 184 19.05 4.89 12.74
N LEU A 185 17.93 5.43 13.21
CA LEU A 185 16.82 5.87 12.36
C LEU A 185 16.79 7.41 12.36
N LEU A 186 17.09 8.00 11.21
CA LEU A 186 17.11 9.45 10.99
C LEU A 186 15.86 9.91 10.26
N GLY A 187 15.41 11.15 10.48
CA GLY A 187 14.17 11.64 9.89
C GLY A 187 12.94 10.93 10.47
N ALA A 188 12.90 10.70 11.78
CA ALA A 188 11.72 10.16 12.46
C ALA A 188 10.71 11.26 12.85
N GLY A 189 10.45 12.20 11.95
CA GLY A 189 9.59 13.36 12.16
C GLY A 189 8.55 13.54 11.05
N VAL A 190 7.95 14.74 10.98
CA VAL A 190 7.00 15.05 9.89
C VAL A 190 7.70 15.30 8.55
N GLN A 191 8.78 16.09 8.55
CA GLN A 191 9.63 16.41 7.40
C GLN A 191 11.06 16.62 7.92
N PRO A 192 12.02 15.73 7.61
CA PRO A 192 11.84 14.43 6.94
C PRO A 192 11.09 13.39 7.81
N GLY A 193 10.62 12.32 7.18
CA GLY A 193 9.98 11.18 7.85
C GLY A 193 8.61 10.82 7.29
N LEU A 194 7.55 11.38 7.88
CA LEU A 194 6.19 11.13 7.44
C LEU A 194 5.99 11.51 5.97
N THR A 195 6.65 12.57 5.50
CA THR A 195 6.67 12.95 4.08
C THR A 195 7.21 11.84 3.17
N GLY A 196 8.37 11.25 3.50
CA GLY A 196 8.94 10.14 2.74
C GLY A 196 8.12 8.86 2.84
N ALA A 197 7.57 8.56 4.03
CA ALA A 197 6.72 7.41 4.25
C ALA A 197 5.42 7.50 3.43
N MET A 198 4.77 8.66 3.40
CA MET A 198 3.57 8.92 2.59
C MET A 198 3.86 8.81 1.09
N LEU A 199 5.00 9.35 0.62
CA LEU A 199 5.42 9.22 -0.78
C LEU A 199 5.67 7.75 -1.14
N ALA A 200 6.36 6.99 -0.29
CA ALA A 200 6.62 5.57 -0.50
C ALA A 200 5.32 4.77 -0.53
N ALA A 201 4.39 5.04 0.40
CA ALA A 201 3.08 4.39 0.43
C ALA A 201 2.28 4.68 -0.85
N ALA A 202 2.28 5.92 -1.33
CA ALA A 202 1.60 6.29 -2.57
C ALA A 202 2.22 5.61 -3.81
N LEU A 203 3.55 5.54 -3.89
CA LEU A 203 4.26 4.90 -4.99
C LEU A 203 4.05 3.38 -5.04
N ARG A 204 3.81 2.72 -3.89
CA ARG A 204 3.47 1.28 -3.84
C ARG A 204 2.09 0.97 -4.42
N LEU A 205 1.22 1.98 -4.51
CA LEU A 205 -0.15 1.84 -5.01
C LEU A 205 -0.28 2.11 -6.51
N VAL A 206 0.69 2.78 -7.15
CA VAL A 206 0.71 2.90 -8.61
C VAL A 206 1.27 1.64 -9.26
N THR A 207 0.83 1.37 -10.48
CA THR A 207 1.16 0.12 -11.18
C THR A 207 2.61 0.11 -11.67
N ASP A 208 3.06 1.24 -12.21
CA ASP A 208 4.43 1.44 -12.67
C ASP A 208 4.96 2.78 -12.12
N PRO A 209 5.80 2.76 -11.07
CA PRO A 209 6.39 3.98 -10.52
C PRO A 209 7.41 4.62 -11.47
N THR A 210 7.96 3.88 -12.43
CA THR A 210 8.95 4.40 -13.40
C THR A 210 8.33 5.31 -14.46
N ARG A 211 7.01 5.40 -14.50
CA ARG A 211 6.23 6.33 -15.33
C ARG A 211 5.48 7.36 -14.50
N ALA A 212 5.68 7.35 -13.18
CA ALA A 212 4.96 8.21 -12.28
C ALA A 212 5.60 9.61 -12.21
N ARG A 213 4.75 10.62 -12.03
CA ARG A 213 5.11 11.96 -11.61
C ARG A 213 4.54 12.16 -10.23
N ALA A 214 5.42 12.44 -9.27
CA ALA A 214 5.00 12.74 -7.91
C ALA A 214 5.12 14.23 -7.62
N GLU A 215 4.16 14.74 -6.85
CA GLU A 215 4.22 16.04 -6.21
C GLU A 215 3.96 15.87 -4.72
N ILE A 216 4.74 16.53 -3.88
CA ILE A 216 4.55 16.60 -2.44
C ILE A 216 4.45 18.07 -2.03
N ALA A 217 3.45 18.39 -1.22
CA ALA A 217 3.30 19.69 -0.59
C ALA A 217 3.20 19.52 0.92
N VAL A 218 3.98 20.31 1.64
CA VAL A 218 4.10 20.18 3.09
C VAL A 218 4.24 21.54 3.75
N GLY A 219 3.53 21.74 4.85
CA GLY A 219 3.63 22.96 5.65
C GLY A 219 2.28 23.46 6.16
N GLY A 220 2.23 24.73 6.53
CA GLY A 220 1.03 25.35 7.10
C GLY A 220 1.35 26.58 7.92
N ARG A 221 0.58 26.78 9.00
CA ARG A 221 0.74 27.87 9.97
C ARG A 221 1.20 27.29 11.31
N GLN A 222 2.51 27.20 11.49
CA GLN A 222 3.15 26.67 12.70
C GLN A 222 4.16 27.67 13.28
N PRO A 223 4.33 27.73 14.61
CA PRO A 223 5.37 28.55 15.23
C PRO A 223 6.74 27.94 14.95
N LEU A 224 7.67 28.71 14.39
CA LEU A 224 9.04 28.30 14.16
C LEU A 224 9.87 28.50 15.43
N THR A 225 10.36 27.39 16.00
CA THR A 225 11.38 27.45 17.05
C THR A 225 12.74 27.87 16.46
N ALA A 226 13.65 28.40 17.28
CA ALA A 226 15.00 28.73 16.81
C ALA A 226 15.76 27.52 16.23
N ALA A 227 15.51 26.31 16.76
CA ALA A 227 16.07 25.07 16.21
C ALA A 227 15.48 24.75 14.84
N THR A 228 14.15 24.76 14.71
CA THR A 228 13.46 24.54 13.41
C THR A 228 13.87 25.56 12.37
N LEU A 229 14.08 26.81 12.75
CA LEU A 229 14.55 27.83 11.83
C LEU A 229 15.97 27.53 11.32
N ARG A 230 16.88 27.06 12.19
CA ARG A 230 18.22 26.65 11.76
C ARG A 230 18.19 25.44 10.83
N GLU A 231 17.37 24.43 11.15
CA GLU A 231 17.15 23.27 10.26
C GLU A 231 16.62 23.70 8.89
N TYR A 232 15.66 24.64 8.87
CA TYR A 232 15.14 25.21 7.63
C TYR A 232 16.21 25.99 6.86
N MET A 233 17.07 26.75 7.54
CA MET A 233 18.16 27.47 6.88
C MET A 233 19.23 26.52 6.32
N ASP A 234 19.54 25.44 7.05
CA ASP A 234 20.48 24.41 6.60
C ASP A 234 19.95 23.69 5.36
N SER A 235 18.62 23.45 5.27
CA SER A 235 18.02 22.85 4.08
C SER A 235 18.09 23.74 2.84
N LEU A 236 18.22 25.07 3.00
CA LEU A 236 18.44 25.99 1.88
C LEU A 236 19.87 25.92 1.30
N SER A 237 20.78 25.18 1.93
CA SER A 237 22.11 24.90 1.40
C SER A 237 22.15 23.61 0.59
N ALA A 238 23.13 23.45 -0.31
CA ALA A 238 23.30 22.22 -1.07
C ALA A 238 23.63 20.98 -0.21
N ASP A 239 23.90 21.17 1.08
CA ASP A 239 24.26 20.13 2.05
C ASP A 239 23.07 19.68 2.93
N GLY A 240 21.87 20.26 2.72
CA GLY A 240 20.64 19.88 3.45
C GLY A 240 19.37 19.79 2.59
N GLY A 241 19.47 20.02 1.28
CA GLY A 241 18.35 20.00 0.34
C GLY A 241 18.65 20.78 -0.93
N TRP A 242 17.65 20.92 -1.80
CA TRP A 242 17.80 21.67 -3.05
C TRP A 242 16.66 22.68 -3.25
N PRO A 243 16.82 23.93 -2.78
CA PRO A 243 15.82 24.97 -2.99
C PRO A 243 15.68 25.32 -4.47
N GLY A 244 14.45 25.46 -4.95
CA GLY A 244 14.13 25.75 -6.33
C GLY A 244 14.53 24.65 -7.31
N ALA A 245 14.69 23.41 -6.85
CA ALA A 245 15.03 22.27 -7.69
C ALA A 245 13.91 21.23 -7.69
N VAL A 246 13.93 20.39 -8.73
CA VAL A 246 13.05 19.24 -8.91
C VAL A 246 13.88 18.03 -9.33
N TRP A 247 13.33 16.84 -9.18
CA TRP A 247 13.97 15.60 -9.59
C TRP A 247 13.45 15.27 -10.98
N ARG A 248 14.37 15.06 -11.91
CA ARG A 248 14.08 14.69 -13.30
C ARG A 248 15.07 13.64 -13.77
N ASP A 249 14.55 12.50 -14.18
CA ASP A 249 15.27 11.45 -14.92
C ASP A 249 16.62 11.07 -14.29
N GLY A 250 16.61 10.82 -12.98
CA GLY A 250 17.81 10.40 -12.24
C GLY A 250 18.66 11.53 -11.66
N ALA A 251 18.32 12.80 -11.92
CA ALA A 251 19.09 13.95 -11.50
C ALA A 251 18.25 15.02 -10.77
N VAL A 252 18.90 15.77 -9.89
CA VAL A 252 18.34 16.99 -9.32
C VAL A 252 18.65 18.16 -10.26
N VAL A 253 17.63 18.88 -10.71
CA VAL A 253 17.74 19.99 -11.66
C VAL A 253 17.04 21.24 -11.14
N LYS A 254 17.62 22.42 -11.37
CA LYS A 254 16.97 23.70 -11.03
C LYS A 254 15.71 23.87 -11.88
N GLU A 255 14.60 24.21 -11.23
CA GLU A 255 13.37 24.57 -11.92
C GLU A 255 13.59 25.93 -12.58
N ALA A 256 13.41 26.02 -13.90
CA ALA A 256 13.63 27.27 -14.64
C ALA A 256 12.69 28.34 -14.08
N ALA A 257 13.26 29.43 -13.56
CA ALA A 257 12.48 30.65 -13.33
C ALA A 257 11.94 31.07 -14.70
N GLY A 258 10.61 31.13 -14.86
CA GLY A 258 10.01 31.63 -16.09
C GLY A 258 10.73 32.90 -16.56
N ALA A 259 11.08 32.95 -17.84
CA ALA A 259 11.85 34.05 -18.43
C ALA A 259 11.22 35.41 -18.07
N GLY A 260 11.84 36.10 -17.11
CA GLY A 260 11.27 37.30 -16.49
C GLY A 260 11.78 37.54 -15.08
N ALA A 261 13.10 37.49 -14.87
CA ALA A 261 13.71 37.85 -13.59
C ALA A 261 13.69 39.38 -13.41
N GLY A 262 12.55 39.90 -12.94
CA GLY A 262 12.37 41.24 -12.40
C GLY A 262 11.38 41.18 -11.25
N ALA A 263 11.85 41.47 -10.03
CA ALA A 263 11.07 41.75 -8.81
C ALA A 263 9.60 41.26 -8.79
N GLY A 264 9.41 39.96 -8.61
CA GLY A 264 8.08 39.34 -8.49
C GLY A 264 8.12 37.88 -8.93
N ALA A 265 8.43 36.97 -7.99
CA ALA A 265 8.46 35.54 -8.27
C ALA A 265 7.10 35.11 -8.87
N GLY A 266 7.12 34.53 -10.07
CA GLY A 266 5.93 33.93 -10.69
C GLY A 266 5.29 32.93 -9.74
N ALA A 267 3.97 33.00 -9.59
CA ALA A 267 3.23 32.21 -8.61
C ALA A 267 3.41 30.70 -8.88
N VAL A 268 3.98 29.98 -7.91
CA VAL A 268 3.93 28.51 -7.87
C VAL A 268 2.45 28.10 -7.90
N ARG A 269 2.04 27.32 -8.92
CA ARG A 269 0.61 27.09 -9.24
C ARG A 269 -0.02 25.85 -8.59
N SER A 270 0.77 24.84 -8.19
CA SER A 270 0.27 23.57 -7.62
C SER A 270 1.00 23.20 -6.34
N ALA A 271 0.25 22.60 -5.40
CA ALA A 271 0.71 22.03 -4.14
C ALA A 271 0.14 20.61 -3.97
N ALA A 272 0.40 19.70 -4.92
CA ALA A 272 -0.11 18.33 -4.90
C ALA A 272 -1.66 18.23 -4.85
N GLY A 273 -2.35 19.19 -5.47
CA GLY A 273 -3.82 19.31 -5.40
C GLY A 273 -4.37 19.97 -4.13
N TRP A 274 -3.51 20.35 -3.18
CA TRP A 274 -3.88 21.24 -2.08
C TRP A 274 -4.03 22.68 -2.62
N ARG A 275 -5.10 23.36 -2.18
CA ARG A 275 -5.27 24.82 -2.28
C ARG A 275 -4.98 25.45 -0.91
N PRO A 276 -3.77 26.00 -0.69
CA PRO A 276 -3.43 26.71 0.53
C PRO A 276 -4.28 27.98 0.73
N PRO A 277 -4.42 28.48 1.96
CA PRO A 277 -5.07 29.77 2.23
C PRO A 277 -4.47 30.92 1.40
N GLU A 278 -5.30 31.92 1.11
CA GLU A 278 -4.86 33.13 0.43
C GLU A 278 -3.75 33.84 1.24
N GLY A 279 -2.64 34.17 0.59
CA GLY A 279 -1.46 34.78 1.23
C GLY A 279 -0.39 33.77 1.70
N ALA A 280 -0.66 32.46 1.65
CA ALA A 280 0.35 31.46 1.92
C ALA A 280 1.46 31.50 0.84
N SER A 281 2.71 31.46 1.29
CA SER A 281 3.88 31.42 0.42
C SER A 281 4.21 29.99 0.02
N LEU A 282 4.48 29.79 -1.27
CA LEU A 282 4.86 28.51 -1.85
C LEU A 282 6.28 28.58 -2.38
N SER A 283 7.13 27.67 -1.93
CA SER A 283 8.52 27.58 -2.38
C SER A 283 8.83 26.15 -2.79
N VAL A 284 9.33 25.98 -4.02
CA VAL A 284 9.82 24.69 -4.48
C VAL A 284 11.08 24.32 -3.72
N HIS A 285 11.08 23.11 -3.17
CA HIS A 285 12.16 22.59 -2.36
C HIS A 285 12.16 21.07 -2.44
N LEU A 286 13.30 20.47 -2.72
CA LEU A 286 13.49 19.02 -2.61
C LEU A 286 14.31 18.68 -1.38
N ASP A 287 13.72 17.87 -0.50
CA ASP A 287 14.43 17.22 0.59
C ASP A 287 15.24 16.02 0.10
N GLU A 288 16.31 15.70 0.83
CA GLU A 288 17.20 14.57 0.52
C GLU A 288 16.49 13.21 0.58
N GLU A 289 15.60 13.02 1.56
CA GLU A 289 14.76 11.82 1.69
C GLU A 289 13.93 11.55 0.43
N TYR A 290 13.44 12.61 -0.21
CA TYR A 290 12.62 12.52 -1.43
C TYR A 290 13.44 12.01 -2.59
N VAL A 291 14.65 12.53 -2.74
CA VAL A 291 15.59 12.18 -3.80
C VAL A 291 16.09 10.74 -3.65
N ASP A 292 16.40 10.31 -2.42
CA ASP A 292 16.80 8.93 -2.17
C ASP A 292 15.69 7.94 -2.51
N LEU A 293 14.45 8.26 -2.12
CA LEU A 293 13.29 7.46 -2.49
C LEU A 293 13.07 7.45 -4.00
N ALA A 294 13.06 8.61 -4.66
CA ALA A 294 12.88 8.73 -6.10
C ALA A 294 13.92 7.91 -6.89
N ARG A 295 15.19 7.99 -6.47
CA ARG A 295 16.28 7.20 -7.03
C ARG A 295 16.06 5.69 -6.85
N SER A 296 15.67 5.27 -5.64
CA SER A 296 15.50 3.85 -5.31
C SER A 296 14.38 3.15 -6.09
N CYS A 297 13.36 3.90 -6.53
CA CYS A 297 12.19 3.37 -7.26
C CYS A 297 12.17 3.73 -8.74
N GLY A 298 13.21 4.41 -9.26
CA GLY A 298 13.29 4.81 -10.66
C GLY A 298 12.24 5.85 -11.07
N LEU A 299 11.80 6.70 -10.15
CA LEU A 299 10.79 7.72 -10.40
C LEU A 299 11.33 8.76 -11.38
N PRO A 300 10.66 9.06 -12.52
CA PRO A 300 11.19 10.02 -13.50
C PRO A 300 11.00 11.46 -13.07
N HIS A 301 9.97 11.80 -12.30
CA HIS A 301 9.71 13.17 -11.88
C HIS A 301 9.19 13.27 -10.44
N LEU A 302 9.82 14.13 -9.63
CA LEU A 302 9.34 14.50 -8.30
C LEU A 302 9.53 15.99 -8.05
N ARG A 303 8.47 16.63 -7.56
CA ARG A 303 8.44 18.04 -7.17
C ARG A 303 7.99 18.18 -5.73
N GLY A 304 8.79 18.86 -4.91
CA GLY A 304 8.44 19.20 -3.53
C GLY A 304 8.11 20.68 -3.37
N VAL A 305 7.11 20.98 -2.55
CA VAL A 305 6.62 22.34 -2.30
C VAL A 305 6.46 22.56 -0.80
N ASN A 306 7.23 23.49 -0.25
CA ASN A 306 7.01 23.97 1.11
C ASN A 306 5.93 25.06 1.10
N VAL A 307 5.00 24.95 2.03
CA VAL A 307 3.88 25.89 2.21
C VAL A 307 4.02 26.62 3.54
N MET A 308 4.11 27.94 3.50
CA MET A 308 4.21 28.77 4.70
C MET A 308 3.08 29.80 4.73
N ASP A 309 2.09 29.56 5.58
CA ASP A 309 0.98 30.48 5.83
C ASP A 309 1.32 31.45 6.98
N ALA A 310 2.36 32.26 6.74
CA ALA A 310 2.92 33.22 7.69
C ALA A 310 3.69 34.34 6.93
N PRO A 311 3.00 35.29 6.28
CA PRO A 311 3.62 36.22 5.34
C PRO A 311 4.66 37.16 5.99
N GLY A 312 4.44 37.60 7.22
CA GLY A 312 5.40 38.38 7.99
C GLY A 312 6.63 37.57 8.38
N THR A 313 6.47 36.31 8.74
CA THR A 313 7.57 35.37 9.00
C THR A 313 8.41 35.15 7.74
N VAL A 314 7.77 34.94 6.59
CA VAL A 314 8.43 34.83 5.28
C VAL A 314 9.21 36.11 4.93
N ARG A 315 8.67 37.29 5.26
CA ARG A 315 9.36 38.56 5.05
C ARG A 315 10.63 38.67 5.88
N GLU A 316 10.57 38.33 7.17
CA GLU A 316 11.77 38.35 8.02
C GLU A 316 12.79 37.28 7.60
N LEU A 317 12.33 36.10 7.15
CA LEU A 317 13.21 35.05 6.57
C LEU A 317 14.02 35.58 5.39
N ARG A 318 13.37 36.30 4.46
CA ARG A 318 14.05 36.93 3.32
C ARG A 318 15.08 37.95 3.76
N ARG A 319 14.79 38.73 4.81
CA ARG A 319 15.74 39.69 5.39
C ARG A 319 16.93 39.00 6.04
N VAL A 320 16.73 37.87 6.73
CA VAL A 320 17.85 37.06 7.26
C VAL A 320 18.73 36.55 6.13
N ILE A 321 18.13 36.01 5.05
CA ILE A 321 18.87 35.56 3.86
C ILE A 321 19.65 36.71 3.21
N ALA A 322 19.12 37.92 3.22
CA ALA A 322 19.78 39.14 2.71
C ALA A 322 20.82 39.74 3.69
N GLY A 323 20.96 39.20 4.91
CA GLY A 323 21.86 39.74 5.94
C GLY A 323 21.32 41.00 6.65
N GLU A 324 20.03 41.29 6.54
CA GLU A 324 19.35 42.50 7.04
C GLU A 324 18.56 42.29 8.35
N ALA A 325 18.47 41.05 8.84
CA ALA A 325 17.76 40.66 10.06
C ALA A 325 18.44 39.46 10.72
N THR A 326 18.00 39.14 11.94
CA THR A 326 18.50 38.01 12.73
C THR A 326 17.49 36.87 12.80
N VAL A 327 17.96 35.67 13.17
CA VAL A 327 17.12 34.50 13.49
C VAL A 327 16.08 34.83 14.57
N ASP A 328 16.40 35.69 15.53
CA ASP A 328 15.49 36.10 16.59
C ASP A 328 14.35 36.99 16.08
N ASP A 329 14.60 37.81 15.05
CA ASP A 329 13.57 38.62 14.40
C ASP A 329 12.52 37.74 13.72
N VAL A 330 12.96 36.68 13.05
CA VAL A 330 12.07 35.67 12.43
C VAL A 330 11.28 34.93 13.50
N ALA A 331 11.92 34.48 14.57
CA ALA A 331 11.25 33.79 15.66
C ALA A 331 10.20 34.69 16.35
N ALA A 332 10.49 35.98 16.50
CA ALA A 332 9.54 36.95 17.04
C ALA A 332 8.35 37.20 16.10
N ALA A 333 8.58 37.28 14.78
CA ALA A 333 7.51 37.36 13.79
C ALA A 333 6.63 36.12 13.80
N SER A 334 7.25 34.93 13.81
CA SER A 334 6.55 33.66 13.84
C SER A 334 5.68 33.48 15.09
N ARG A 335 6.15 33.90 16.26
CA ARG A 335 5.34 33.88 17.50
C ARG A 335 4.09 34.75 17.42
N ARG A 336 4.14 35.87 16.70
CA ARG A 336 2.98 36.75 16.51
C ARG A 336 1.97 36.16 15.52
N GLU A 337 2.43 35.57 14.42
CA GLU A 337 1.55 35.05 13.36
C GLU A 337 1.01 33.65 13.63
N ALA A 338 1.77 32.80 14.31
CA ALA A 338 1.39 31.44 14.65
C ALA A 338 1.21 31.27 16.18
N GLY A 339 0.69 32.30 16.84
CA GLY A 339 0.31 32.26 18.26
C GLY A 339 -0.77 31.21 18.56
N PRO A 340 -1.10 30.97 19.83
CA PRO A 340 -2.12 29.98 20.23
C PRO A 340 -3.49 30.20 19.56
N ASP A 341 -3.88 31.47 19.36
CA ASP A 341 -5.19 31.83 18.79
C ASP A 341 -5.21 31.86 17.25
N ALA A 342 -4.11 31.52 16.58
CA ALA A 342 -3.91 31.81 15.15
C ALA A 342 -4.55 30.80 14.18
N GLY A 343 -5.35 29.84 14.67
CA GLY A 343 -5.89 28.75 13.85
C GLY A 343 -4.77 27.91 13.23
N ARG A 344 -3.93 27.31 14.08
CA ARG A 344 -2.76 26.54 13.65
C ARG A 344 -3.17 25.31 12.85
N TYR A 345 -2.41 25.01 11.81
CA TYR A 345 -2.55 23.78 11.06
C TYR A 345 -1.22 23.42 10.39
N PHE A 346 -1.09 22.15 10.06
CA PHE A 346 -0.01 21.60 9.26
C PHE A 346 -0.61 20.50 8.38
N ARG A 347 -0.19 20.44 7.12
CA ARG A 347 -0.67 19.46 6.15
C ARG A 347 0.49 18.89 5.35
N ILE A 348 0.44 17.59 5.12
CA ILE A 348 1.24 16.91 4.11
C ILE A 348 0.24 16.39 3.07
N ALA A 349 0.45 16.76 1.82
CA ALA A 349 -0.31 16.27 0.68
C ALA A 349 0.66 15.69 -0.34
N VAL A 350 0.52 14.39 -0.63
CA VAL A 350 1.24 13.71 -1.70
C VAL A 350 0.26 13.42 -2.81
N ARG A 351 0.68 13.65 -4.05
CA ARG A 351 -0.04 13.25 -5.24
C ARG A 351 0.92 12.56 -6.20
N VAL A 352 0.70 11.27 -6.42
CA VAL A 352 1.41 10.49 -7.43
C VAL A 352 0.46 10.28 -8.59
N ARG A 353 0.86 10.76 -9.77
CA ARG A 353 0.16 10.48 -11.02
C ARG A 353 1.00 9.52 -11.84
N SER A 354 0.44 8.44 -12.34
CA SER A 354 1.15 7.57 -13.28
C SER A 354 0.35 7.43 -14.56
N GLU A 355 1.00 7.71 -15.69
CA GLU A 355 0.41 7.44 -16.99
C GLU A 355 0.29 5.94 -17.16
N VAL A 356 -0.94 5.47 -17.40
CA VAL A 356 -1.13 4.08 -17.77
C VAL A 356 -0.66 3.92 -19.22
N PRO A 357 0.29 3.01 -19.49
CA PRO A 357 0.83 2.83 -20.84
C PRO A 357 -0.28 2.55 -21.86
N VAL A 358 -0.29 3.32 -22.95
CA VAL A 358 -0.85 2.89 -24.24
C VAL A 358 0.34 2.82 -25.18
N PRO A 359 0.66 1.69 -25.82
CA PRO A 359 1.78 1.65 -26.76
C PRO A 359 1.55 2.62 -27.92
N ASP A 360 2.59 3.38 -28.28
CA ASP A 360 2.64 4.17 -29.50
C ASP A 360 2.80 3.22 -30.69
N GLY A 361 1.77 3.14 -31.54
CA GLY A 361 1.76 2.19 -32.65
C GLY A 361 0.42 2.02 -33.36
N VAL A 362 -0.44 3.05 -33.38
CA VAL A 362 -1.59 3.12 -34.31
C VAL A 362 -1.69 4.55 -34.82
N GLY A 363 -0.66 5.01 -35.54
CA GLY A 363 -0.67 6.23 -36.31
C GLY A 363 -0.78 5.89 -37.79
N GLY A 364 -1.95 5.41 -38.22
CA GLY A 364 -2.26 5.37 -39.65
C GLY A 364 -2.37 6.80 -40.14
N ALA A 365 -1.45 7.22 -41.02
CA ALA A 365 -1.64 8.41 -41.84
C ALA A 365 -2.88 8.19 -42.72
N GLY A 366 -3.98 8.86 -42.37
CA GLY A 366 -5.18 8.96 -43.16
C GLY A 366 -5.51 10.43 -43.32
N ASP A 367 -5.16 10.98 -44.46
CA ASP A 367 -5.55 12.30 -44.93
C ASP A 367 -7.09 12.37 -45.06
N ALA A 368 -7.74 13.25 -44.28
CA ALA A 368 -9.04 13.84 -44.60
C ALA A 368 -9.46 14.93 -43.60
N GLY A 369 -9.48 16.17 -44.08
CA GLY A 369 -10.65 17.05 -43.92
C GLY A 369 -10.79 17.84 -42.61
N ALA A 370 -10.52 19.14 -42.70
CA ALA A 370 -10.94 20.15 -41.74
C ALA A 370 -12.46 20.13 -41.48
N ALA A 371 -12.87 19.95 -40.23
CA ALA A 371 -13.91 20.70 -39.48
C ALA A 371 -14.50 19.88 -38.32
N GLY A 372 -14.43 20.40 -37.09
CA GLY A 372 -15.24 19.96 -35.95
C GLY A 372 -14.46 19.46 -34.74
N ALA A 373 -14.10 20.39 -33.85
CA ALA A 373 -13.50 20.11 -32.54
C ALA A 373 -14.50 19.52 -31.53
N ALA A 374 -13.94 18.84 -30.52
CA ALA A 374 -14.50 18.41 -29.22
C ALA A 374 -14.90 16.92 -29.06
N ALA A 375 -13.93 16.08 -28.64
CA ALA A 375 -14.09 15.02 -27.64
C ALA A 375 -12.70 14.46 -27.25
N GLY A 376 -12.21 14.82 -26.06
CA GLY A 376 -10.89 14.44 -25.57
C GLY A 376 -10.79 12.95 -25.20
N SER A 377 -9.96 12.20 -25.93
CA SER A 377 -9.54 10.85 -25.55
C SER A 377 -8.19 10.92 -24.81
N GLY A 378 -8.19 11.38 -23.56
CA GLY A 378 -6.98 11.36 -22.72
C GLY A 378 -6.62 9.94 -22.27
N ARG A 379 -5.33 9.60 -22.27
CA ARG A 379 -4.83 8.35 -21.65
C ARG A 379 -5.32 8.26 -20.19
N PRO A 380 -5.73 7.09 -19.68
CA PRO A 380 -6.10 6.97 -18.27
C PRO A 380 -4.87 7.26 -17.39
N VAL A 381 -5.07 8.01 -16.32
CA VAL A 381 -4.03 8.38 -15.35
C VAL A 381 -4.41 7.83 -13.99
N GLU A 382 -3.50 7.06 -13.39
CA GLU A 382 -3.57 6.71 -11.97
C GLU A 382 -3.34 7.98 -11.18
N THR A 383 -4.18 8.26 -10.20
CA THR A 383 -3.88 9.27 -9.20
C THR A 383 -3.97 8.63 -7.83
N VAL A 384 -2.83 8.55 -7.14
CA VAL A 384 -2.79 8.19 -5.72
C VAL A 384 -2.55 9.47 -4.94
N THR A 385 -3.37 9.73 -3.93
CA THR A 385 -3.12 10.82 -2.99
C THR A 385 -2.97 10.28 -1.59
N ALA A 386 -2.01 10.83 -0.85
CA ALA A 386 -1.86 10.63 0.58
C ALA A 386 -2.03 11.98 1.27
N ASP A 387 -2.95 12.09 2.22
CA ASP A 387 -3.21 13.33 2.97
C ASP A 387 -3.03 13.09 4.46
N HIS A 388 -2.33 14.01 5.12
CA HIS A 388 -2.23 14.05 6.58
C HIS A 388 -2.39 15.50 7.05
N ARG A 389 -3.13 15.69 8.15
CA ARG A 389 -3.40 16.99 8.76
C ARG A 389 -3.27 16.90 10.27
N CYS A 390 -2.72 17.94 10.87
CA CYS A 390 -2.66 18.12 12.32
C CYS A 390 -2.59 19.61 12.66
N THR A 391 -2.82 19.96 13.91
CA THR A 391 -2.69 21.34 14.43
C THR A 391 -1.31 21.60 15.04
N ASP A 392 -0.62 20.55 15.48
CA ASP A 392 0.71 20.59 16.10
C ASP A 392 1.65 19.56 15.47
N SER A 393 2.51 20.02 14.56
CA SER A 393 3.48 19.16 13.87
C SER A 393 4.65 18.72 14.77
N TYR A 394 4.94 19.45 15.85
CA TYR A 394 5.96 19.07 16.83
C TYR A 394 5.49 17.91 17.69
N ARG A 395 4.22 17.93 18.08
CA ARG A 395 3.59 16.80 18.77
C ARG A 395 3.66 15.55 17.90
N VAL A 396 3.17 15.63 16.66
CA VAL A 396 3.22 14.49 15.71
C VAL A 396 4.65 13.99 15.52
N THR A 397 5.63 14.89 15.37
CA THR A 397 7.06 14.54 15.28
C THR A 397 7.53 13.72 16.49
N GLY A 398 7.20 14.15 17.71
CA GLY A 398 7.53 13.41 18.92
C GLY A 398 6.87 12.03 18.95
N GLU A 399 5.64 11.91 18.45
CA GLU A 399 4.93 10.64 18.38
C GLU A 399 5.55 9.66 17.37
N LEU A 400 5.96 10.14 16.19
CA LEU A 400 6.62 9.34 15.15
C LEU A 400 7.99 8.85 15.63
N ALA A 401 8.73 9.67 16.35
CA ALA A 401 10.01 9.28 16.95
C ALA A 401 9.85 8.16 17.98
N VAL A 402 8.76 8.15 18.75
CA VAL A 402 8.45 7.04 19.67
C VAL A 402 8.07 5.78 18.89
N ASP A 403 7.28 5.88 17.83
CA ASP A 403 6.96 4.73 16.98
C ASP A 403 8.23 4.10 16.40
N ALA A 404 9.18 4.91 15.93
CA ALA A 404 10.49 4.43 15.50
C ALA A 404 11.30 3.78 16.63
N ALA A 405 11.28 4.36 17.84
CA ALA A 405 11.96 3.78 19.00
C ALA A 405 11.37 2.41 19.39
N LEU A 406 10.06 2.28 19.35
CA LEU A 406 9.36 1.02 19.61
C LEU A 406 9.69 -0.04 18.56
N THR A 407 9.84 0.34 17.28
CA THR A 407 10.34 -0.56 16.23
C THR A 407 11.75 -1.08 16.55
N LEU A 408 12.65 -0.22 17.03
CA LEU A 408 13.99 -0.65 17.43
C LEU A 408 13.97 -1.57 18.65
N LEU A 409 13.13 -1.28 19.64
CA LEU A 409 12.95 -2.14 20.82
C LEU A 409 12.36 -3.52 20.49
N ALA A 410 11.60 -3.63 19.40
CA ALA A 410 11.08 -4.92 18.93
C ALA A 410 12.17 -5.82 18.31
N GLY A 411 13.36 -5.27 18.01
CA GLY A 411 14.49 -6.03 17.48
C GLY A 411 14.35 -6.47 16.01
N THR A 412 13.45 -5.83 15.26
CA THR A 412 13.14 -6.21 13.86
C THR A 412 14.05 -5.51 12.84
N GLU A 413 14.79 -4.49 13.24
CA GLU A 413 15.59 -3.67 12.33
C GLU A 413 17.05 -4.14 12.26
N PRO A 414 17.65 -4.23 11.05
CA PRO A 414 19.06 -4.54 10.93
C PRO A 414 19.94 -3.43 11.53
N ALA A 415 21.21 -3.73 11.80
CA ALA A 415 22.19 -2.72 12.19
C ALA A 415 22.52 -1.76 11.03
N GLY A 416 22.99 -0.55 11.35
CA GLY A 416 23.30 0.51 10.39
C GLY A 416 22.42 1.75 10.53
N ALA A 417 22.73 2.78 9.74
CA ALA A 417 22.00 4.05 9.72
C ALA A 417 21.16 4.16 8.43
N ARG A 418 19.92 4.63 8.56
CA ARG A 418 19.00 4.81 7.43
C ARG A 418 17.93 5.85 7.75
N TRP A 419 17.23 6.32 6.72
CA TRP A 419 15.98 7.06 6.88
C TRP A 419 14.94 6.22 7.61
N ALA A 420 14.23 6.80 8.56
CA ALA A 420 13.19 6.14 9.32
C ALA A 420 11.99 5.76 8.42
N ALA A 421 11.72 6.54 7.37
CA ALA A 421 10.76 6.21 6.32
C ALA A 421 11.10 4.91 5.53
N ALA A 422 12.36 4.47 5.57
CA ALA A 422 12.84 3.23 4.97
C ALA A 422 12.95 2.06 5.98
N SER A 423 12.40 2.22 7.18
CA SER A 423 12.34 1.19 8.23
C SER A 423 10.93 0.65 8.43
N GLY A 424 10.77 -0.39 9.25
CA GLY A 424 9.48 -0.91 9.68
C GLY A 424 8.59 0.11 10.41
N ALA A 425 9.16 1.20 10.93
CA ALA A 425 8.40 2.27 11.58
C ALA A 425 7.41 2.97 10.62
N ALA A 426 7.79 3.09 9.34
CA ALA A 426 7.00 3.79 8.33
C ALA A 426 5.61 3.19 8.13
N ALA A 427 5.48 1.87 8.27
CA ALA A 427 4.21 1.17 8.17
C ALA A 427 3.20 1.61 9.24
N ALA A 428 3.65 1.80 10.48
CA ALA A 428 2.80 2.27 11.57
C ALA A 428 2.29 3.70 11.33
N TRP A 429 3.07 4.52 10.64
CA TRP A 429 2.72 5.91 10.34
C TRP A 429 1.67 6.04 9.24
N THR A 430 1.70 5.15 8.24
CA THR A 430 0.81 5.20 7.07
C THR A 430 -0.39 4.25 7.14
N GLY A 431 -0.65 3.62 8.29
CA GLY A 431 -1.87 2.82 8.54
C GLY A 431 -1.72 1.30 8.45
N GLY A 432 -0.52 0.75 8.58
CA GLY A 432 -0.26 -0.71 8.64
C GLY A 432 -0.34 -1.34 10.04
N GLY A 433 -0.39 -0.53 11.09
CA GLY A 433 -0.49 -0.98 12.49
C GLY A 433 -1.82 -0.59 13.12
N ALA A 434 -2.40 -1.48 13.92
CA ALA A 434 -3.63 -1.24 14.67
C ALA A 434 -3.50 0.01 15.58
N ARG A 435 -3.98 1.16 15.10
CA ARG A 435 -4.47 2.22 15.99
C ARG A 435 -5.95 1.99 16.12
N ALA A 436 -6.39 1.63 17.33
CA ALA A 436 -7.79 1.43 17.65
C ALA A 436 -8.59 2.65 17.20
N ALA A 437 -9.42 2.46 16.17
CA ALA A 437 -10.33 3.47 15.68
C ALA A 437 -11.44 3.66 16.71
N GLY A 438 -11.34 4.71 17.53
CA GLY A 438 -12.51 5.28 18.18
C GLY A 438 -13.37 5.93 17.10
N ALA A 439 -14.63 5.51 16.99
CA ALA A 439 -15.61 6.14 16.12
C ALA A 439 -15.89 7.57 16.63
N GLY A 440 -15.51 8.57 15.85
CA GLY A 440 -15.81 9.97 16.11
C GLY A 440 -16.30 10.66 14.85
N SER A 441 -17.61 10.91 14.81
CA SER A 441 -18.27 11.79 13.84
C SER A 441 -17.64 13.18 13.87
N GLY A 442 -17.42 13.78 12.70
CA GLY A 442 -16.94 15.15 12.61
C GLY A 442 -17.89 16.14 13.27
N VAL A 443 -17.46 16.71 14.40
CA VAL A 443 -17.72 18.09 14.88
C VAL A 443 -16.56 18.43 15.83
N ASP A 444 -16.07 19.66 15.73
CA ASP A 444 -15.00 20.32 16.50
C ASP A 444 -14.77 19.79 17.93
N GLY A 445 -13.55 19.30 18.20
CA GLY A 445 -13.06 18.97 19.55
C GLY A 445 -11.87 18.00 19.61
N ASP A 446 -10.66 18.55 19.77
CA ASP A 446 -9.42 18.00 20.39
C ASP A 446 -8.80 16.62 19.99
N ASP A 447 -9.34 15.85 19.04
CA ASP A 447 -8.68 14.62 18.54
C ASP A 447 -7.74 14.90 17.34
N ASP A 448 -6.67 15.66 17.58
CA ASP A 448 -5.84 16.31 16.55
C ASP A 448 -4.77 15.45 15.82
N VAL A 449 -4.88 14.11 15.83
CA VAL A 449 -3.99 13.22 15.03
C VAL A 449 -4.80 12.35 14.07
N ALA A 450 -5.27 12.93 12.98
CA ALA A 450 -5.80 12.14 11.88
C ALA A 450 -4.68 11.25 11.28
N GLY A 451 -4.92 9.94 11.14
CA GLY A 451 -4.03 9.04 10.40
C GLY A 451 -3.87 9.45 8.94
N VAL A 452 -2.86 8.91 8.25
CA VAL A 452 -2.68 9.15 6.81
C VAL A 452 -3.88 8.61 6.03
N THR A 453 -4.52 9.46 5.24
CA THR A 453 -5.60 9.06 4.33
C THR A 453 -5.02 8.79 2.95
N LEU A 454 -5.03 7.51 2.54
CA LEU A 454 -4.66 7.10 1.18
C LEU A 454 -5.91 6.95 0.32
N THR A 455 -5.91 7.56 -0.86
CA THR A 455 -6.94 7.37 -1.87
C THR A 455 -6.31 7.05 -3.21
N TYR A 456 -6.94 6.14 -3.94
CA TYR A 456 -6.57 5.76 -5.29
C TYR A 456 -7.73 6.09 -6.21
N ASP A 457 -7.45 6.78 -7.31
CA ASP A 457 -8.40 7.13 -8.36
C ASP A 457 -7.82 6.79 -9.73
N LEU A 458 -8.70 6.45 -10.68
CA LEU A 458 -8.35 6.20 -12.07
C LEU A 458 -9.32 6.95 -12.96
N GLY A 459 -8.86 8.06 -13.54
CA GLY A 459 -9.67 8.96 -14.36
C GLY A 459 -8.97 9.45 -15.63
N PRO A 460 -9.69 10.14 -16.54
CA PRO A 460 -9.12 10.77 -17.73
C PRO A 460 -8.27 12.01 -17.37
N VAL A 461 -7.37 12.42 -18.27
CA VAL A 461 -6.59 13.68 -18.14
C VAL A 461 -7.54 14.88 -18.19
N HIS A 462 -7.51 15.77 -17.18
CA HIS A 462 -8.15 17.07 -17.26
C HIS A 462 -7.18 18.12 -17.84
N GLU A 463 -7.64 18.94 -18.79
CA GLU A 463 -6.86 19.96 -19.53
C GLU A 463 -6.21 21.07 -18.67
N ALA A 464 -6.59 21.21 -17.40
CA ALA A 464 -5.96 22.18 -16.49
C ALA A 464 -4.55 21.76 -16.01
N ASP A 465 -4.07 20.57 -16.41
CA ASP A 465 -2.87 19.90 -15.90
C ASP A 465 -1.77 19.64 -16.97
N ALA A 466 -1.80 20.32 -18.12
CA ALA A 466 -0.75 20.19 -19.15
C ALA A 466 0.59 20.81 -18.67
N PRO A 467 1.76 20.21 -19.03
CA PRO A 467 3.06 20.67 -18.56
C PRO A 467 3.42 22.07 -19.08
N ASP A 468 4.07 22.90 -18.25
CA ASP A 468 4.88 24.04 -18.71
C ASP A 468 6.12 23.48 -19.44
N THR A 469 5.94 23.03 -20.68
CA THR A 469 7.04 22.71 -21.58
C THR A 469 7.58 24.00 -22.17
N ALA A 470 8.72 24.48 -21.64
CA ALA A 470 9.57 25.40 -22.37
C ALA A 470 9.97 24.73 -23.69
N ALA A 471 9.67 25.39 -24.81
CA ALA A 471 10.01 24.93 -26.15
C ALA A 471 11.52 24.65 -26.25
N ALA A 472 11.87 23.43 -26.65
CA ALA A 472 13.22 23.12 -27.08
C ALA A 472 13.39 23.66 -28.51
N ASP A 473 14.24 24.68 -28.66
CA ASP A 473 14.76 25.14 -29.94
C ASP A 473 15.38 23.96 -30.70
N THR A 474 14.80 23.63 -31.85
CA THR A 474 15.38 22.70 -32.81
C THR A 474 16.09 23.51 -33.88
N ALA A 475 17.42 23.49 -33.82
CA ALA A 475 18.27 24.02 -34.86
C ALA A 475 18.38 23.03 -36.02
N ASP A 476 17.95 23.52 -37.18
CA ASP A 476 18.29 23.20 -38.56
C ASP A 476 19.56 22.35 -38.77
N THR A 477 19.43 21.21 -39.44
CA THR A 477 20.45 20.72 -40.40
C THR A 477 19.80 19.87 -41.49
N ALA A 478 20.16 20.20 -42.73
CA ALA A 478 19.54 19.76 -43.97
C ALA A 478 20.04 18.40 -44.51
N ALA A 479 19.10 17.73 -45.19
CA ALA A 479 19.20 16.87 -46.37
C ALA A 479 20.51 16.12 -46.71
N ALA A 480 20.37 14.80 -46.89
CA ALA A 480 20.97 14.10 -48.03
C ALA A 480 20.10 12.90 -48.45
N ASP A 481 19.73 12.96 -49.72
CA ASP A 481 18.90 12.07 -50.53
C ASP A 481 19.73 10.85 -50.98
N THR A 482 19.22 9.61 -50.86
CA THR A 482 19.64 8.50 -51.75
C THR A 482 18.59 7.39 -51.83
N ALA A 483 18.05 7.28 -53.05
CA ALA A 483 17.31 6.24 -53.74
C ALA A 483 17.32 4.79 -53.20
N ALA A 484 16.13 4.18 -53.31
CA ALA A 484 15.86 2.74 -53.31
C ALA A 484 16.39 2.02 -54.56
N PRO A 485 16.32 0.68 -54.55
CA PRO A 485 15.63 0.02 -55.66
C PRO A 485 14.62 -1.06 -55.22
N ASP A 486 13.58 -1.16 -56.05
CA ASP A 486 12.50 -2.14 -56.11
C ASP A 486 12.98 -3.60 -56.14
N THR A 487 12.16 -4.52 -55.61
CA THR A 487 11.38 -5.48 -56.44
C THR A 487 10.48 -6.41 -55.61
N ALA A 488 9.18 -6.34 -55.93
CA ALA A 488 8.14 -7.38 -56.02
C ALA A 488 8.17 -8.64 -55.11
N ASP A 489 7.05 -8.89 -54.40
CA ASP A 489 6.00 -9.78 -54.92
C ASP A 489 4.68 -9.57 -54.14
N THR A 490 3.62 -9.16 -54.84
CA THR A 490 2.29 -8.91 -54.30
C THR A 490 1.43 -10.17 -54.44
N ALA A 491 1.26 -10.90 -53.35
CA ALA A 491 0.17 -11.87 -53.21
C ALA A 491 -1.04 -11.19 -52.57
N VAL A 492 -2.15 -11.19 -53.31
CA VAL A 492 -3.48 -10.71 -52.90
C VAL A 492 -3.92 -11.42 -51.60
N PRO A 493 -4.34 -10.71 -50.54
CA PRO A 493 -4.90 -11.37 -49.36
C PRO A 493 -6.29 -11.89 -49.70
N ASP A 494 -6.42 -13.21 -49.67
CA ASP A 494 -7.69 -13.90 -49.49
C ASP A 494 -8.40 -13.28 -48.27
N THR A 495 -9.68 -12.95 -48.40
CA THR A 495 -10.50 -12.37 -47.32
C THR A 495 -10.65 -13.42 -46.21
N ALA A 496 -9.68 -13.44 -45.28
CA ALA A 496 -9.66 -14.37 -44.17
C ALA A 496 -10.90 -14.14 -43.29
N ALA A 497 -11.73 -15.17 -43.17
CA ALA A 497 -12.82 -15.20 -42.21
C ALA A 497 -12.29 -14.85 -40.80
N ALA A 498 -13.06 -14.08 -40.04
CA ALA A 498 -12.69 -13.72 -38.67
C ALA A 498 -12.30 -14.97 -37.85
N PRO A 499 -11.24 -14.92 -37.03
CA PRO A 499 -10.87 -15.99 -36.12
C PRO A 499 -12.07 -16.41 -35.27
N ARG A 500 -12.32 -17.72 -35.14
CA ARG A 500 -13.50 -18.26 -34.47
C ARG A 500 -13.20 -19.38 -33.48
N GLY A 501 -12.03 -20.01 -33.53
CA GLY A 501 -11.73 -21.20 -32.74
C GLY A 501 -11.11 -20.90 -31.38
N ALA A 502 -11.33 -21.77 -30.39
CA ALA A 502 -10.57 -21.79 -29.14
C ALA A 502 -9.60 -22.97 -29.09
N VAL A 503 -8.49 -22.79 -28.38
CA VAL A 503 -7.55 -23.86 -28.03
C VAL A 503 -7.43 -23.93 -26.51
N VAL A 504 -7.42 -25.14 -25.95
CA VAL A 504 -7.24 -25.35 -24.50
C VAL A 504 -5.91 -26.08 -24.26
N VAL A 505 -5.07 -25.49 -23.43
CA VAL A 505 -3.77 -26.03 -23.03
C VAL A 505 -3.91 -26.69 -21.66
N GLY A 506 -3.72 -28.01 -21.64
CA GLY A 506 -3.87 -28.84 -20.45
C GLY A 506 -5.14 -29.69 -20.46
N ALA A 507 -5.04 -30.91 -19.91
CA ALA A 507 -6.14 -31.89 -19.84
C ALA A 507 -6.50 -32.31 -18.40
N GLY A 508 -5.97 -31.60 -17.40
CA GLY A 508 -6.40 -31.74 -16.00
C GLY A 508 -7.63 -30.88 -15.76
N PHE A 509 -7.49 -29.79 -15.00
CA PHE A 509 -8.56 -28.79 -14.88
C PHE A 509 -8.99 -28.22 -16.25
N GLY A 510 -8.06 -28.14 -17.22
CA GLY A 510 -8.35 -27.78 -18.61
C GLY A 510 -9.42 -28.63 -19.30
N ALA A 511 -9.69 -29.86 -18.85
CA ALA A 511 -10.80 -30.64 -19.38
C ALA A 511 -12.15 -29.94 -19.21
N ARG A 512 -12.35 -29.21 -18.11
CA ARG A 512 -13.58 -28.43 -17.86
C ARG A 512 -13.76 -27.28 -18.84
N TYR A 513 -12.66 -26.60 -19.18
CA TYR A 513 -12.66 -25.57 -20.22
C TYR A 513 -12.92 -26.16 -21.61
N ALA A 514 -12.30 -27.29 -21.93
CA ALA A 514 -12.49 -27.97 -23.21
C ALA A 514 -13.95 -28.45 -23.38
N ASP A 515 -14.51 -29.14 -22.39
CA ASP A 515 -15.90 -29.59 -22.37
C ASP A 515 -16.87 -28.41 -22.55
N ALA A 516 -16.64 -27.31 -21.84
CA ALA A 516 -17.45 -26.10 -21.96
C ALA A 516 -17.40 -25.51 -23.37
N LEU A 517 -16.21 -25.35 -23.94
CA LEU A 517 -16.02 -24.71 -25.25
C LEU A 517 -16.43 -25.60 -26.43
N ALA A 518 -16.56 -26.92 -26.22
CA ALA A 518 -17.11 -27.86 -27.21
C ALA A 518 -18.64 -27.80 -27.31
N ARG A 519 -19.33 -27.20 -26.34
CA ARG A 519 -20.79 -27.12 -26.32
C ARG A 519 -21.33 -26.08 -27.33
N PRO A 520 -22.57 -26.27 -27.83
CA PRO A 520 -23.26 -25.26 -28.63
C PRO A 520 -23.33 -23.91 -27.92
N GLY A 521 -23.27 -22.81 -28.69
CA GLY A 521 -23.34 -21.45 -28.15
C GLY A 521 -22.02 -20.91 -27.59
N SER A 522 -20.94 -21.70 -27.62
CA SER A 522 -19.60 -21.21 -27.26
C SER A 522 -19.22 -19.96 -28.08
N PRO A 523 -18.71 -18.89 -27.47
CA PRO A 523 -18.25 -17.69 -28.18
C PRO A 523 -17.02 -17.97 -29.05
N ALA A 524 -16.28 -19.05 -28.75
CA ALA A 524 -15.18 -19.55 -29.54
C ALA A 524 -15.17 -21.09 -29.46
N PRO A 525 -15.77 -21.80 -30.44
CA PRO A 525 -15.83 -23.27 -30.41
C PRO A 525 -14.45 -23.92 -30.27
N LEU A 526 -14.36 -24.97 -29.46
CA LEU A 526 -13.10 -25.71 -29.27
C LEU A 526 -12.62 -26.31 -30.59
N THR A 527 -11.36 -26.07 -30.95
CA THR A 527 -10.72 -26.59 -32.17
C THR A 527 -9.54 -27.52 -31.89
N ALA A 528 -8.91 -27.37 -30.73
CA ALA A 528 -7.82 -28.24 -30.32
C ALA A 528 -7.61 -28.29 -28.80
N VAL A 529 -7.11 -29.43 -28.34
CA VAL A 529 -6.51 -29.61 -27.01
C VAL A 529 -5.00 -29.71 -27.17
N VAL A 530 -4.26 -28.99 -26.35
CA VAL A 530 -2.79 -28.96 -26.33
C VAL A 530 -2.27 -29.69 -25.09
N GLY A 531 -1.22 -30.49 -25.25
CA GLY A 531 -0.48 -31.05 -24.12
C GLY A 531 0.86 -31.66 -24.50
N THR A 532 1.48 -32.38 -23.56
CA THR A 532 2.85 -32.95 -23.70
C THR A 532 2.92 -34.29 -24.45
N GLY A 533 1.85 -34.71 -25.11
CA GLY A 533 1.73 -36.00 -25.81
C GLY A 533 1.12 -37.14 -24.99
N GLY A 534 0.77 -36.93 -23.71
CA GLY A 534 0.22 -37.95 -22.81
C GLY A 534 -1.18 -38.46 -23.17
N ARG A 535 -1.52 -39.66 -22.70
CA ARG A 535 -2.83 -40.31 -22.94
C ARG A 535 -4.03 -39.43 -22.56
N PRO A 536 -4.10 -38.80 -21.36
CA PRO A 536 -5.29 -38.04 -20.94
C PRO A 536 -5.68 -36.93 -21.93
N GLY A 537 -4.70 -36.17 -22.46
CA GLY A 537 -4.99 -35.11 -23.42
C GLY A 537 -5.41 -35.62 -24.79
N ARG A 538 -4.86 -36.76 -25.24
CA ARG A 538 -5.25 -37.38 -26.51
C ARG A 538 -6.66 -37.98 -26.43
N ASP A 539 -6.99 -38.59 -25.29
CA ASP A 539 -8.31 -39.15 -25.03
C ASP A 539 -9.36 -38.04 -24.97
N LEU A 540 -9.10 -36.95 -24.23
CA LEU A 540 -9.97 -35.79 -24.20
C LEU A 540 -10.22 -35.20 -25.61
N ALA A 541 -9.17 -35.00 -26.40
CA ALA A 541 -9.31 -34.49 -27.77
C ALA A 541 -10.15 -35.42 -28.65
N ARG A 542 -9.93 -36.74 -28.53
CA ARG A 542 -10.67 -37.78 -29.26
C ARG A 542 -12.15 -37.78 -28.85
N ASP A 543 -12.43 -37.74 -27.55
CA ASP A 543 -13.79 -37.80 -27.00
C ASP A 543 -14.59 -36.53 -27.37
N LEU A 544 -13.93 -35.37 -27.45
CA LEU A 544 -14.53 -34.11 -27.90
C LEU A 544 -14.51 -33.91 -29.43
N GLY A 545 -13.90 -34.83 -30.18
CA GLY A 545 -13.84 -34.76 -31.65
C GLY A 545 -12.97 -33.62 -32.21
N VAL A 546 -11.95 -33.16 -31.46
CA VAL A 546 -11.07 -32.04 -31.83
C VAL A 546 -9.62 -32.47 -32.06
N ARG A 547 -8.80 -31.57 -32.61
CA ARG A 547 -7.37 -31.86 -32.84
C ARG A 547 -6.61 -31.96 -31.53
N TYR A 548 -5.61 -32.85 -31.49
CA TYR A 548 -4.60 -32.86 -30.44
C TYR A 548 -3.30 -32.23 -30.94
N LEU A 549 -2.80 -31.23 -30.23
CA LEU A 549 -1.53 -30.57 -30.55
C LEU A 549 -0.50 -30.86 -29.44
N ALA A 550 0.63 -31.46 -29.83
CA ALA A 550 1.71 -31.72 -28.89
C ALA A 550 2.62 -30.50 -28.76
N THR A 551 2.93 -30.08 -27.53
CA THR A 551 3.98 -29.09 -27.26
C THR A 551 5.34 -29.67 -27.63
N ALA A 552 6.19 -28.88 -28.28
CA ALA A 552 7.57 -29.25 -28.58
C ALA A 552 8.54 -28.26 -27.91
N PRO A 553 9.68 -28.70 -27.37
CA PRO A 553 10.71 -27.77 -26.90
C PRO A 553 11.32 -27.03 -28.09
N ASP A 554 11.50 -25.71 -27.97
CA ASP A 554 12.29 -24.92 -28.90
C ASP A 554 13.77 -25.35 -28.81
N PRO A 555 14.41 -25.76 -29.91
CA PRO A 555 15.81 -26.18 -29.91
C PRO A 555 16.80 -25.10 -29.46
N ALA A 556 16.47 -23.81 -29.62
CA ALA A 556 17.35 -22.68 -29.31
C ALA A 556 17.20 -22.16 -27.89
N THR A 557 15.98 -22.20 -27.34
CA THR A 557 15.67 -21.62 -26.03
C THR A 557 15.32 -22.66 -24.96
N GLY A 558 15.02 -23.90 -25.35
CA GLY A 558 14.52 -24.96 -24.47
C GLY A 558 13.08 -24.74 -23.98
N ILE A 559 12.44 -23.65 -24.40
CA ILE A 559 11.10 -23.24 -23.98
C ILE A 559 10.04 -24.03 -24.78
N PRO A 560 8.97 -24.55 -24.14
CA PRO A 560 7.90 -25.21 -24.88
C PRO A 560 7.19 -24.24 -25.82
N HIS A 561 7.11 -24.60 -27.10
CA HIS A 561 6.36 -23.85 -28.11
C HIS A 561 5.29 -24.74 -28.77
N LEU A 562 4.31 -24.07 -29.37
CA LEU A 562 3.20 -24.68 -30.10
C LEU A 562 3.50 -24.68 -31.60
N PRO A 563 3.90 -25.82 -32.20
CA PRO A 563 4.07 -25.89 -33.64
C PRO A 563 2.71 -25.85 -34.32
N GLY A 564 2.32 -24.68 -34.85
CA GLY A 564 1.16 -24.53 -35.73
C GLY A 564 -0.18 -24.28 -35.03
N VAL A 565 -0.24 -23.28 -34.14
CA VAL A 565 -1.54 -22.74 -33.70
C VAL A 565 -2.32 -22.27 -34.93
N PRO A 566 -3.58 -22.73 -35.13
CA PRO A 566 -4.38 -22.30 -36.27
C PRO A 566 -4.51 -20.77 -36.33
N ARG A 567 -4.30 -20.17 -37.50
CA ARG A 567 -4.38 -18.70 -37.69
C ARG A 567 -5.75 -18.11 -37.33
N ASP A 568 -6.78 -18.95 -37.28
CA ASP A 568 -8.16 -18.63 -36.91
C ASP A 568 -8.46 -18.82 -35.40
N THR A 569 -7.45 -18.96 -34.55
CA THR A 569 -7.62 -19.08 -33.10
C THR A 569 -8.00 -17.72 -32.49
N ALA A 570 -9.24 -17.60 -32.04
CA ALA A 570 -9.80 -16.41 -31.39
C ALA A 570 -9.41 -16.30 -29.91
N ALA A 571 -9.15 -17.42 -29.22
CA ALA A 571 -8.74 -17.44 -27.83
C ALA A 571 -7.98 -18.72 -27.47
N ALA A 572 -7.07 -18.61 -26.51
CA ALA A 572 -6.42 -19.76 -25.88
C ALA A 572 -6.66 -19.74 -24.37
N VAL A 573 -7.04 -20.89 -23.82
CA VAL A 573 -7.13 -21.09 -22.36
C VAL A 573 -5.92 -21.88 -21.90
N VAL A 574 -5.11 -21.29 -21.02
CA VAL A 574 -3.93 -21.93 -20.43
C VAL A 574 -4.28 -22.43 -19.04
N ALA A 575 -4.59 -23.73 -18.94
CA ALA A 575 -5.01 -24.42 -17.73
C ALA A 575 -3.99 -25.51 -17.33
N VAL A 576 -2.74 -25.09 -17.22
CA VAL A 576 -1.63 -25.88 -16.68
C VAL A 576 -0.91 -25.05 -15.61
N ARG A 577 -0.18 -25.73 -14.73
CA ARG A 577 0.60 -25.09 -13.67
C ARG A 577 1.49 -23.95 -14.23
N SER A 578 1.43 -22.78 -13.59
CA SER A 578 2.32 -21.63 -13.88
C SER A 578 3.74 -21.87 -13.37
N GLY A 579 4.68 -20.98 -13.70
CA GLY A 579 6.06 -21.04 -13.23
C GLY A 579 6.17 -20.97 -11.71
N MET A 580 5.27 -20.22 -11.06
CA MET A 580 5.20 -20.08 -9.61
C MET A 580 5.09 -21.43 -8.87
N ILE A 581 4.41 -22.41 -9.46
CA ILE A 581 4.23 -23.75 -8.90
C ILE A 581 4.96 -24.83 -9.71
N GLY A 582 6.01 -24.43 -10.44
CA GLY A 582 6.93 -25.32 -11.15
C GLY A 582 6.40 -25.91 -12.46
N GLY A 583 5.44 -25.23 -13.11
CA GLY A 583 4.91 -25.61 -14.42
C GLY A 583 5.33 -24.67 -15.55
N GLN A 584 4.82 -24.94 -16.75
CA GLN A 584 5.19 -24.26 -18.01
C GLN A 584 4.10 -23.30 -18.52
N GLY A 585 3.09 -23.00 -17.71
CA GLY A 585 1.95 -22.19 -18.12
C GLY A 585 2.32 -20.78 -18.59
N ASP A 586 3.27 -20.14 -17.91
CA ASP A 586 3.66 -18.76 -18.19
C ASP A 586 4.37 -18.63 -19.55
N ASP A 587 5.25 -19.60 -19.84
CA ASP A 587 5.97 -19.67 -21.11
C ASP A 587 5.02 -19.95 -22.28
N LEU A 588 4.07 -20.86 -22.10
CA LEU A 588 3.06 -21.19 -23.11
C LEU A 588 2.13 -20.00 -23.36
N ALA A 589 1.71 -19.30 -22.30
CA ALA A 589 0.96 -18.06 -22.42
C ALA A 589 1.77 -17.00 -23.19
N ALA A 590 3.03 -16.79 -22.85
CA ALA A 590 3.90 -15.85 -23.56
C ALA A 590 4.05 -16.20 -25.04
N GLY A 591 4.25 -17.48 -25.37
CA GLY A 591 4.35 -17.95 -26.76
C GLY A 591 3.07 -17.68 -27.58
N LEU A 592 1.91 -17.92 -26.98
CA LEU A 592 0.60 -17.63 -27.59
C LEU A 592 0.40 -16.13 -27.81
N LEU A 593 0.73 -15.30 -26.82
CA LEU A 593 0.63 -13.84 -26.92
C LEU A 593 1.56 -13.29 -28.02
N ARG A 594 2.79 -13.80 -28.14
CA ARG A 594 3.70 -13.42 -29.24
C ARG A 594 3.16 -13.78 -30.61
N ALA A 595 2.34 -14.83 -30.70
CA ALA A 595 1.63 -15.21 -31.91
C ALA A 595 0.33 -14.40 -32.14
N GLY A 596 0.04 -13.39 -31.30
CA GLY A 596 -1.15 -12.55 -31.38
C GLY A 596 -2.42 -13.21 -30.82
N VAL A 597 -2.32 -14.40 -30.23
CA VAL A 597 -3.48 -15.15 -29.73
C VAL A 597 -3.88 -14.63 -28.33
N PRO A 598 -5.14 -14.23 -28.11
CA PRO A 598 -5.59 -13.81 -26.79
C PRO A 598 -5.53 -14.95 -25.78
N VAL A 599 -5.06 -14.70 -24.57
CA VAL A 599 -4.86 -15.75 -23.55
C VAL A 599 -5.70 -15.50 -22.30
N LEU A 600 -6.45 -16.52 -21.89
CA LEU A 600 -7.04 -16.65 -20.56
C LEU A 600 -6.20 -17.67 -19.77
N GLN A 601 -5.55 -17.25 -18.68
CA GLN A 601 -4.70 -18.12 -17.86
C GLN A 601 -5.35 -18.41 -16.50
N GLU A 602 -5.44 -19.69 -16.14
CA GLU A 602 -5.97 -20.14 -14.85
C GLU A 602 -4.98 -19.85 -13.70
N LEU A 603 -5.50 -19.45 -12.54
CA LEU A 603 -4.71 -19.29 -11.31
C LEU A 603 -4.17 -20.63 -10.75
N PRO A 604 -3.07 -20.61 -9.97
CA PRO A 604 -2.33 -19.43 -9.48
C PRO A 604 -1.29 -18.91 -10.47
N VAL A 605 -0.99 -17.61 -10.44
CA VAL A 605 0.04 -16.93 -11.27
C VAL A 605 0.79 -15.92 -10.42
N ASP A 606 2.08 -15.70 -10.69
CA ASP A 606 2.87 -14.67 -10.01
C ASP A 606 2.41 -13.24 -10.40
N PRO A 607 2.27 -12.29 -9.46
CA PRO A 607 1.87 -10.92 -9.79
C PRO A 607 2.82 -10.22 -10.78
N GLY A 608 4.11 -10.51 -10.72
CA GLY A 608 5.12 -10.05 -11.66
C GLY A 608 4.89 -10.64 -13.05
N THR A 609 4.59 -11.95 -13.13
CA THR A 609 4.18 -12.60 -14.39
C THR A 609 2.92 -11.98 -14.97
N VAL A 610 1.89 -11.71 -14.16
CA VAL A 610 0.66 -11.04 -14.64
C VAL A 610 1.00 -9.70 -15.27
N THR A 611 1.87 -8.92 -14.63
CA THR A 611 2.34 -7.63 -15.15
C THR A 611 3.07 -7.80 -16.49
N ALA A 612 4.01 -8.74 -16.57
CA ALA A 612 4.80 -9.02 -17.76
C ALA A 612 3.94 -9.51 -18.94
N LEU A 613 3.05 -10.48 -18.72
CA LEU A 613 2.20 -11.05 -19.76
C LEU A 613 1.10 -10.06 -20.21
N THR A 614 0.60 -9.21 -19.32
CA THR A 614 -0.30 -8.12 -19.72
C THR A 614 0.43 -7.10 -20.61
N ALA A 615 1.69 -6.77 -20.30
CA ALA A 615 2.51 -5.90 -21.16
C ALA A 615 2.80 -6.55 -22.52
N LEU A 616 3.15 -7.84 -22.52
CA LEU A 616 3.39 -8.61 -23.74
C LEU A 616 2.15 -8.70 -24.64
N ALA A 617 0.97 -8.93 -24.06
CA ALA A 617 -0.28 -8.94 -24.81
C ALA A 617 -0.52 -7.62 -25.53
N ARG A 618 -0.26 -6.50 -24.85
CA ARG A 618 -0.38 -5.15 -25.45
C ARG A 618 0.64 -4.91 -26.55
N GLU A 619 1.88 -5.35 -26.38
CA GLU A 619 2.94 -5.27 -27.40
C GLU A 619 2.52 -5.98 -28.69
N HIS A 620 1.85 -7.12 -28.57
CA HIS A 620 1.37 -7.92 -29.70
C HIS A 620 -0.07 -7.62 -30.13
N GLY A 621 -0.66 -6.52 -29.66
CA GLY A 621 -2.00 -6.08 -30.06
C GLY A 621 -3.11 -7.06 -29.71
N THR A 622 -2.95 -7.83 -28.63
CA THR A 622 -3.87 -8.87 -28.17
C THR A 622 -4.25 -8.68 -26.69
N ALA A 623 -4.99 -9.62 -26.11
CA ALA A 623 -5.45 -9.55 -24.72
C ALA A 623 -4.90 -10.68 -23.86
N TYR A 624 -4.61 -10.37 -22.59
CA TYR A 624 -4.23 -11.34 -21.58
C TYR A 624 -5.07 -11.13 -20.32
N ARG A 625 -5.63 -12.23 -19.82
CA ARG A 625 -6.41 -12.23 -18.58
C ARG A 625 -6.02 -13.41 -17.72
N VAL A 626 -6.05 -13.18 -16.41
CA VAL A 626 -6.02 -14.23 -15.40
C VAL A 626 -7.45 -14.45 -14.90
N THR A 627 -7.80 -15.71 -14.64
CA THR A 627 -9.12 -16.10 -14.14
C THR A 627 -8.98 -16.93 -12.86
N GLY A 628 -9.78 -16.57 -11.85
CA GLY A 628 -10.05 -17.40 -10.67
C GLY A 628 -11.24 -18.33 -10.86
N PHE A 629 -11.89 -18.28 -12.03
CA PHE A 629 -13.03 -19.05 -12.48
C PHE A 629 -14.37 -18.67 -11.81
N TYR A 630 -14.40 -18.59 -10.47
CA TYR A 630 -15.64 -18.43 -9.70
C TYR A 630 -16.33 -17.07 -9.88
N GLU A 631 -15.57 -16.02 -10.20
CA GLU A 631 -16.08 -14.67 -10.48
C GLU A 631 -16.96 -14.61 -11.73
N HIS A 632 -16.87 -15.62 -12.61
CA HIS A 632 -17.64 -15.69 -13.84
C HIS A 632 -18.92 -16.52 -13.73
N LEU A 633 -19.09 -17.28 -12.64
CA LEU A 633 -20.28 -18.10 -12.43
C LEU A 633 -21.49 -17.21 -12.10
N GLY A 634 -22.70 -17.65 -12.50
CA GLY A 634 -23.94 -16.91 -12.26
C GLY A 634 -24.12 -16.45 -10.81
N PRO A 635 -23.99 -17.33 -9.80
CA PRO A 635 -24.03 -16.96 -8.39
C PRO A 635 -22.95 -15.95 -7.97
N GLY A 636 -21.74 -16.07 -8.51
CA GLY A 636 -20.65 -15.11 -8.26
C GLY A 636 -20.95 -13.72 -8.84
N ARG A 637 -21.51 -13.64 -10.05
CA ARG A 637 -21.96 -12.38 -10.65
C ARG A 637 -23.11 -11.75 -9.88
N ALA A 638 -24.08 -12.55 -9.44
CA ALA A 638 -25.19 -12.07 -8.62
C ALA A 638 -24.68 -11.39 -7.33
N PHE A 639 -23.69 -12.00 -6.67
CA PHE A 639 -23.00 -11.38 -5.52
C PHE A 639 -22.29 -10.08 -5.89
N ILE A 640 -21.46 -10.09 -6.93
CA ILE A 640 -20.73 -8.90 -7.40
C ILE A 640 -21.70 -7.75 -7.70
N ASP A 641 -22.79 -8.02 -8.41
CA ASP A 641 -23.78 -7.02 -8.80
C ASP A 641 -24.56 -6.49 -7.59
N ALA A 642 -24.92 -7.35 -6.64
CA ALA A 642 -25.59 -6.98 -5.40
C ALA A 642 -24.70 -6.05 -4.54
N VAL A 643 -23.43 -6.39 -4.34
CA VAL A 643 -22.47 -5.56 -3.59
C VAL A 643 -22.23 -4.22 -4.29
N ARG A 644 -21.98 -4.21 -5.60
CA ARG A 644 -21.83 -2.96 -6.37
C ARG A 644 -23.06 -2.08 -6.28
N SER A 645 -24.23 -2.70 -6.26
CA SER A 645 -25.51 -2.02 -6.06
C SER A 645 -25.61 -1.39 -4.66
N LEU A 646 -25.16 -2.10 -3.61
CA LEU A 646 -25.12 -1.59 -2.25
C LEU A 646 -24.16 -0.42 -2.10
N THR A 647 -22.93 -0.52 -2.63
CA THR A 647 -21.93 0.55 -2.56
C THR A 647 -22.41 1.85 -3.22
N ARG A 648 -23.38 1.79 -4.14
CA ARG A 648 -24.00 2.99 -4.74
C ARG A 648 -25.15 3.59 -3.91
N ARG A 649 -25.73 2.83 -2.98
CA ARG A 649 -26.96 3.18 -2.23
C ARG A 649 -26.73 3.35 -0.73
N SER A 650 -25.70 2.73 -0.19
CA SER A 650 -25.36 2.67 1.22
C SER A 650 -23.84 2.67 1.40
N THR A 651 -23.38 2.83 2.64
CA THR A 651 -21.97 2.75 2.99
C THR A 651 -21.66 1.35 3.51
N VAL A 652 -20.77 0.62 2.82
CA VAL A 652 -20.24 -0.65 3.32
C VAL A 652 -19.31 -0.36 4.49
N THR A 653 -19.63 -0.91 5.66
CA THR A 653 -18.90 -0.69 6.91
C THR A 653 -17.87 -1.77 7.19
N HIS A 654 -18.14 -3.01 6.78
CA HIS A 654 -17.27 -4.17 6.99
C HIS A 654 -17.60 -5.31 6.02
N VAL A 655 -16.63 -6.17 5.74
CA VAL A 655 -16.86 -7.46 5.07
C VAL A 655 -16.21 -8.59 5.86
N LEU A 656 -17.00 -9.62 6.15
CA LEU A 656 -16.52 -10.91 6.63
C LEU A 656 -16.51 -11.91 5.46
N LEU A 657 -15.32 -12.31 5.01
CA LEU A 657 -15.13 -13.38 4.02
C LEU A 657 -14.80 -14.70 4.73
N ARG A 658 -15.36 -15.81 4.25
CA ARG A 658 -15.02 -17.18 4.69
C ARG A 658 -14.56 -17.96 3.47
N THR A 659 -13.41 -18.61 3.57
CA THR A 659 -12.83 -19.39 2.47
C THR A 659 -11.82 -20.42 2.97
N SER A 660 -11.18 -21.13 2.06
CA SER A 660 -10.18 -22.17 2.34
C SER A 660 -8.86 -21.90 1.64
N HIS A 661 -7.82 -22.62 2.07
CA HIS A 661 -6.47 -22.54 1.53
C HIS A 661 -6.42 -22.62 0.00
N GLN A 662 -7.18 -23.54 -0.57
CA GLN A 662 -7.20 -23.91 -1.99
C GLN A 662 -7.67 -22.77 -2.90
N VAL A 663 -8.45 -21.83 -2.39
CA VAL A 663 -9.18 -20.84 -3.20
C VAL A 663 -9.14 -19.42 -2.62
N LEU A 664 -8.22 -19.15 -1.70
CA LEU A 664 -8.06 -17.84 -1.05
C LEU A 664 -7.80 -16.70 -2.04
N ASP A 665 -6.94 -16.93 -3.03
CA ASP A 665 -6.66 -15.98 -4.13
C ASP A 665 -7.92 -15.71 -4.98
N ARG A 666 -8.66 -16.76 -5.33
CA ARG A 666 -9.89 -16.70 -6.12
C ARG A 666 -11.02 -15.96 -5.38
N ALA A 667 -11.19 -16.26 -4.09
CA ALA A 667 -12.14 -15.55 -3.23
C ALA A 667 -11.75 -14.07 -3.09
N GLY A 668 -10.45 -13.77 -3.02
CA GLY A 668 -9.94 -12.41 -3.06
C GLY A 668 -10.27 -11.68 -4.38
N LEU A 669 -10.12 -12.33 -5.54
CA LEU A 669 -10.47 -11.71 -6.83
C LEU A 669 -11.95 -11.34 -6.89
N LEU A 670 -12.81 -12.29 -6.50
CA LEU A 670 -14.25 -12.10 -6.44
C LEU A 670 -14.63 -10.93 -5.52
N LEU A 671 -14.00 -10.83 -4.34
CA LEU A 671 -14.23 -9.74 -3.40
C LEU A 671 -13.78 -8.38 -3.96
N ALA A 672 -12.61 -8.30 -4.58
CA ALA A 672 -12.13 -7.03 -5.14
C ALA A 672 -13.03 -6.57 -6.28
N GLU A 673 -13.56 -7.51 -7.05
CA GLU A 673 -14.49 -7.18 -8.12
C GLU A 673 -15.83 -6.68 -7.60
N ALA A 674 -16.34 -7.31 -6.52
CA ALA A 674 -17.56 -6.91 -5.83
C ALA A 674 -17.44 -5.51 -5.20
N LEU A 675 -16.37 -5.26 -4.46
CA LEU A 675 -16.13 -3.96 -3.81
C LEU A 675 -15.70 -2.87 -4.79
N GLY A 676 -15.14 -3.24 -5.96
CA GLY A 676 -14.48 -2.29 -6.85
C GLY A 676 -13.19 -1.70 -6.26
N ALA A 677 -12.65 -2.33 -5.21
CA ALA A 677 -11.48 -1.88 -4.45
C ALA A 677 -10.39 -2.96 -4.42
N VAL A 678 -9.16 -2.55 -4.10
CA VAL A 678 -8.01 -3.46 -3.97
C VAL A 678 -7.53 -3.51 -2.52
N PRO A 679 -6.88 -4.61 -2.09
CA PRO A 679 -6.20 -4.64 -0.80
C PRO A 679 -5.16 -3.51 -0.69
N VAL A 680 -5.21 -2.74 0.39
CA VAL A 680 -4.27 -1.66 0.68
C VAL A 680 -3.63 -1.85 2.06
N GLY A 681 -2.42 -1.32 2.23
CA GLY A 681 -1.69 -1.39 3.50
C GLY A 681 -1.13 -2.79 3.82
N ASP A 682 -0.89 -2.98 5.12
CA ASP A 682 -0.43 -4.25 5.69
C ASP A 682 -1.60 -5.18 6.04
N VAL A 683 -1.29 -6.46 6.17
CA VAL A 683 -2.25 -7.50 6.52
C VAL A 683 -1.87 -8.14 7.83
N GLN A 684 -2.83 -8.31 8.74
CA GLN A 684 -2.64 -9.02 9.99
C GLN A 684 -3.07 -10.48 9.79
N VAL A 685 -2.19 -11.42 10.10
CA VAL A 685 -2.48 -12.87 10.05
C VAL A 685 -2.44 -13.40 11.47
N ILE A 686 -3.61 -13.78 11.98
CA ILE A 686 -3.86 -14.07 13.38
C ILE A 686 -4.31 -15.53 13.50
N PRO A 687 -3.70 -16.34 14.38
CA PRO A 687 -4.20 -17.67 14.67
C PRO A 687 -5.66 -17.64 15.16
N GLY A 688 -6.50 -18.50 14.60
CA GLY A 688 -7.90 -18.62 15.02
C GLY A 688 -8.09 -19.48 16.26
N ALA A 689 -9.34 -19.57 16.74
CA ALA A 689 -9.70 -20.31 17.95
C ALA A 689 -9.55 -21.85 17.84
N GLY A 690 -9.17 -22.40 16.68
CA GLY A 690 -9.03 -23.84 16.48
C GLY A 690 -7.92 -24.23 15.50
N PRO A 691 -7.46 -25.49 15.52
CA PRO A 691 -6.38 -25.96 14.65
C PRO A 691 -6.72 -25.74 13.17
N GLY A 692 -5.76 -25.19 12.42
CA GLY A 692 -5.92 -24.93 10.99
C GLY A 692 -6.87 -23.78 10.66
N ARG A 693 -7.40 -23.02 11.64
CA ARG A 693 -8.22 -21.83 11.36
C ARG A 693 -7.42 -20.56 11.59
N TRP A 694 -7.55 -19.60 10.67
CA TRP A 694 -6.84 -18.33 10.72
C TRP A 694 -7.79 -17.17 10.46
N PHE A 695 -7.54 -16.06 11.15
CA PHE A 695 -8.17 -14.77 10.87
C PHE A 695 -7.17 -13.89 10.14
N ILE A 696 -7.57 -13.32 9.02
CA ILE A 696 -6.76 -12.38 8.25
C ILE A 696 -7.51 -11.06 8.23
N SER A 697 -6.91 -9.99 8.75
CA SER A 697 -7.55 -8.67 8.85
C SER A 697 -6.78 -7.64 8.03
N GLY A 698 -7.49 -6.79 7.30
CA GLY A 698 -6.91 -5.73 6.50
C GLY A 698 -7.97 -4.79 5.91
N THR A 699 -7.57 -3.96 4.94
CA THR A 699 -8.48 -3.00 4.29
C THR A 699 -8.43 -3.13 2.77
N TRP A 700 -9.59 -2.95 2.13
CA TRP A 700 -9.74 -2.94 0.68
C TRP A 700 -10.25 -1.56 0.28
N GLY A 701 -9.34 -0.71 -0.21
CA GLY A 701 -9.57 0.72 -0.25
C GLY A 701 -9.86 1.28 1.15
N ARG A 702 -11.11 1.67 1.41
CA ARG A 702 -11.55 2.17 2.72
C ARG A 702 -12.38 1.16 3.52
N VAL A 703 -12.65 -0.01 2.96
CA VAL A 703 -13.53 -1.02 3.57
C VAL A 703 -12.70 -1.98 4.42
N PRO A 704 -12.94 -2.09 5.74
CA PRO A 704 -12.37 -3.16 6.56
C PRO A 704 -12.83 -4.53 6.08
N VAL A 705 -11.89 -5.46 5.96
CA VAL A 705 -12.16 -6.84 5.52
C VAL A 705 -11.47 -7.81 6.46
N ASP A 706 -12.26 -8.72 7.02
CA ASP A 706 -11.78 -9.86 7.78
C ASP A 706 -12.04 -11.16 7.00
N VAL A 707 -11.05 -12.05 6.97
CA VAL A 707 -11.15 -13.36 6.33
C VAL A 707 -10.98 -14.45 7.37
N VAL A 708 -11.94 -15.36 7.44
CA VAL A 708 -11.83 -16.63 8.17
C VAL A 708 -11.37 -17.69 7.19
N LEU A 709 -10.13 -18.14 7.36
CA LEU A 709 -9.48 -19.13 6.50
C LEU A 709 -9.44 -20.50 7.16
N ASP A 710 -9.92 -21.53 6.44
CA ASP A 710 -9.65 -22.94 6.74
C ASP A 710 -8.37 -23.39 6.01
N HIS A 711 -7.30 -23.63 6.77
CA HIS A 711 -5.93 -23.84 6.32
C HIS A 711 -5.49 -25.30 6.52
N ARG A 712 -6.17 -26.20 5.83
CA ARG A 712 -5.94 -27.66 5.83
C ARG A 712 -5.93 -28.22 4.43
N MET A 713 -5.18 -29.30 4.22
CA MET A 713 -5.01 -29.93 2.89
C MET A 713 -4.57 -31.39 3.04
N ASP A 714 -5.06 -32.28 2.17
CA ASP A 714 -4.43 -33.59 1.94
C ASP A 714 -3.38 -33.43 0.82
N PRO A 715 -2.08 -33.64 1.07
CA PRO A 715 -1.06 -33.50 0.04
C PRO A 715 -1.23 -34.45 -1.16
N ARG A 716 -1.99 -35.54 -1.00
CA ARG A 716 -2.30 -36.50 -2.08
C ARG A 716 -3.57 -36.12 -2.86
N ASP A 717 -4.35 -35.18 -2.34
CA ASP A 717 -5.63 -34.74 -2.89
C ASP A 717 -5.85 -33.23 -2.62
N PRO A 718 -4.96 -32.36 -3.15
CA PRO A 718 -4.85 -30.97 -2.72
C PRO A 718 -6.04 -30.08 -3.11
N ASP A 719 -6.83 -30.50 -4.10
CA ASP A 719 -7.96 -29.72 -4.62
C ASP A 719 -9.26 -29.92 -3.80
N ASN A 720 -9.31 -30.96 -2.97
CA ASN A 720 -10.46 -31.26 -2.12
C ASN A 720 -10.42 -30.51 -0.78
N HIS A 721 -11.51 -30.58 -0.03
CA HIS A 721 -11.73 -29.88 1.25
C HIS A 721 -11.82 -28.34 1.19
N SER A 722 -12.25 -27.83 0.03
CA SER A 722 -12.45 -26.39 -0.22
C SER A 722 -13.75 -25.85 0.40
N GLN A 723 -13.88 -25.88 1.74
CA GLN A 723 -15.13 -25.54 2.45
C GLN A 723 -15.00 -24.33 3.39
N PRO A 724 -15.82 -23.27 3.20
CA PRO A 724 -16.53 -22.96 1.97
C PRO A 724 -15.55 -22.59 0.85
N VAL A 725 -15.97 -22.69 -0.41
CA VAL A 725 -15.20 -22.15 -1.56
C VAL A 725 -15.03 -20.64 -1.37
N ALA A 726 -16.15 -19.92 -1.30
CA ALA A 726 -16.21 -18.54 -0.85
C ALA A 726 -17.61 -18.30 -0.27
N ALA A 727 -17.70 -17.63 0.87
CA ALA A 727 -18.96 -17.14 1.43
C ALA A 727 -18.67 -15.79 2.11
N ALA A 728 -19.62 -14.86 2.09
CA ALA A 728 -19.39 -13.50 2.58
C ALA A 728 -20.59 -12.92 3.32
N VAL A 729 -20.31 -12.06 4.29
CA VAL A 729 -21.27 -11.11 4.87
C VAL A 729 -20.75 -9.70 4.58
N VAL A 730 -21.56 -8.89 3.92
CA VAL A 730 -21.25 -7.48 3.63
C VAL A 730 -22.16 -6.63 4.50
N GLU A 731 -21.56 -5.98 5.49
CA GLU A 731 -22.28 -5.11 6.43
C GLU A 731 -22.33 -3.68 5.89
N THR A 732 -23.45 -3.03 6.08
CA THR A 732 -23.67 -1.64 5.68
C THR A 732 -24.35 -0.85 6.80
N THR A 733 -24.47 0.46 6.63
CA THR A 733 -25.24 1.31 7.54
C THR A 733 -26.73 0.97 7.58
N ASP A 734 -27.25 0.26 6.58
CA ASP A 734 -28.69 0.07 6.35
C ASP A 734 -29.16 -1.39 6.43
N GLY A 735 -28.24 -2.33 6.64
CA GLY A 735 -28.52 -3.77 6.66
C GLY A 735 -27.30 -4.61 6.32
N GLU A 736 -27.49 -5.91 6.15
CA GLU A 736 -26.43 -6.84 5.73
C GLU A 736 -26.81 -7.61 4.46
N LEU A 737 -25.81 -7.95 3.66
CA LEU A 737 -25.93 -8.90 2.56
C LEU A 737 -25.17 -10.18 2.92
N THR A 738 -25.88 -11.29 3.10
CA THR A 738 -25.30 -12.62 3.30
C THR A 738 -25.19 -13.34 1.96
N TRP A 739 -24.07 -14.01 1.68
CA TRP A 739 -23.90 -14.90 0.53
C TRP A 739 -23.23 -16.21 0.95
N ASP A 740 -23.93 -17.33 0.76
CA ASP A 740 -23.50 -18.66 1.22
C ASP A 740 -22.59 -19.39 0.21
N GLY A 741 -22.30 -18.72 -0.91
CA GLY A 741 -21.29 -19.13 -1.87
C GLY A 741 -21.81 -19.51 -3.25
N VAL A 742 -20.95 -20.16 -4.03
CA VAL A 742 -21.09 -20.37 -5.49
C VAL A 742 -22.30 -21.19 -5.95
N GLY A 743 -23.13 -21.68 -5.02
CA GLY A 743 -24.41 -22.35 -5.30
C GLY A 743 -25.63 -21.61 -4.72
N SER A 744 -25.51 -20.34 -4.33
CA SER A 744 -26.58 -19.58 -3.65
C SER A 744 -26.73 -18.16 -4.20
N ARG A 745 -27.93 -17.60 -4.08
CA ARG A 745 -28.17 -16.16 -4.27
C ARG A 745 -27.80 -15.40 -3.00
N PRO A 746 -27.25 -14.18 -3.12
CA PRO A 746 -27.14 -13.26 -1.99
C PRO A 746 -28.51 -12.98 -1.37
N ARG A 747 -28.55 -12.79 -0.05
CA ARG A 747 -29.74 -12.45 0.72
C ARG A 747 -29.50 -11.15 1.46
N TRP A 748 -30.28 -10.13 1.13
CA TRP A 748 -30.30 -8.85 1.83
C TRP A 748 -31.19 -8.97 3.06
N SER A 749 -30.70 -8.56 4.22
CA SER A 749 -31.50 -8.43 5.45
C SER A 749 -31.53 -6.96 5.86
N GLN A 750 -32.72 -6.35 5.80
CA GLN A 750 -32.91 -4.93 6.06
C GLN A 750 -32.74 -4.65 7.56
N ARG A 751 -31.98 -3.61 7.92
CA ARG A 751 -31.90 -3.18 9.33
C ARG A 751 -33.27 -2.62 9.76
N PRO A 752 -33.90 -3.15 10.83
CA PRO A 752 -35.13 -2.58 11.36
C PRO A 752 -34.85 -1.19 11.93
N HIS A 753 -35.76 -0.24 11.67
CA HIS A 753 -35.68 1.10 12.24
C HIS A 753 -37.00 1.47 12.92
N VAL A 754 -36.91 1.90 14.18
CA VAL A 754 -38.04 2.21 15.05
C VAL A 754 -38.01 3.69 15.41
N VAL A 755 -39.12 4.39 15.18
CA VAL A 755 -39.33 5.79 15.57
C VAL A 755 -40.59 5.83 16.44
N ASP A 756 -40.50 6.47 17.61
CA ASP A 756 -41.60 6.57 18.59
C ASP A 756 -42.24 5.21 18.96
N GLY A 757 -41.40 4.17 19.07
CA GLY A 757 -41.85 2.81 19.42
C GLY A 757 -42.55 2.05 18.29
N ARG A 758 -42.55 2.57 17.05
CA ARG A 758 -43.14 1.92 15.88
C ARG A 758 -42.09 1.65 14.80
N LEU A 759 -42.17 0.48 14.16
CA LEU A 759 -41.38 0.20 12.96
C LEU A 759 -41.74 1.21 11.86
N THR A 760 -40.70 1.76 11.23
CA THR A 760 -40.85 2.70 10.10
C THR A 760 -41.30 2.02 8.81
N ASP A 761 -41.02 0.73 8.68
CA ASP A 761 -41.49 -0.13 7.60
C ASP A 761 -41.99 -1.47 8.15
N PRO A 762 -43.25 -1.53 8.65
CA PRO A 762 -43.80 -2.75 9.24
C PRO A 762 -44.18 -3.83 8.21
N ASP A 763 -44.35 -3.46 6.95
CA ASP A 763 -44.73 -4.37 5.86
C ASP A 763 -43.51 -4.80 5.01
N GLY A 764 -42.35 -4.16 5.20
CA GLY A 764 -41.10 -4.49 4.55
C GLY A 764 -40.61 -5.90 4.88
N ALA A 765 -40.03 -6.57 3.89
CA ALA A 765 -39.46 -7.89 4.09
C ALA A 765 -38.27 -7.84 5.05
N VAL A 766 -38.24 -8.77 6.01
CA VAL A 766 -37.09 -8.93 6.93
C VAL A 766 -35.82 -9.30 6.15
N ALA A 767 -35.97 -10.13 5.12
CA ALA A 767 -34.91 -10.47 4.20
C ALA A 767 -35.45 -10.79 2.81
N GLU A 768 -34.66 -10.52 1.78
CA GLU A 768 -34.98 -10.77 0.38
C GLU A 768 -33.77 -11.33 -0.36
N GLU A 769 -33.98 -12.24 -1.30
CA GLU A 769 -32.91 -12.65 -2.21
C GLU A 769 -32.59 -11.54 -3.21
N TRP A 770 -31.31 -11.21 -3.36
CA TRP A 770 -30.80 -10.15 -4.21
C TRP A 770 -29.90 -10.69 -5.31
N GLY A 771 -30.09 -10.19 -6.53
CA GLY A 771 -29.33 -10.55 -7.72
C GLY A 771 -30.22 -10.56 -8.95
N ARG A 772 -29.71 -10.10 -10.11
CA ARG A 772 -30.41 -10.33 -11.39
C ARG A 772 -30.28 -11.79 -11.78
N ASP A 773 -31.28 -12.31 -12.48
CA ASP A 773 -31.24 -13.63 -13.10
C ASP A 773 -30.03 -13.74 -14.03
N VAL A 774 -29.11 -14.66 -13.74
CA VAL A 774 -27.85 -14.79 -14.52
C VAL A 774 -27.85 -16.03 -15.42
N ALA A 775 -28.69 -17.04 -15.14
CA ALA A 775 -28.95 -18.13 -16.06
C ALA A 775 -30.00 -17.70 -17.12
N PRO A 776 -29.98 -18.27 -18.35
CA PRO A 776 -31.03 -18.02 -19.35
C PRO A 776 -32.46 -18.32 -18.85
N ASP A 777 -32.59 -19.16 -17.82
CA ASP A 777 -33.86 -19.56 -17.19
C ASP A 777 -34.05 -19.01 -15.75
N GLY A 778 -33.10 -18.23 -15.23
CA GLY A 778 -33.18 -17.62 -13.91
C GLY A 778 -33.06 -18.57 -12.71
N THR A 779 -32.65 -19.83 -12.89
CA THR A 779 -32.58 -20.77 -11.76
C THR A 779 -31.20 -20.79 -11.09
N VAL A 780 -31.16 -20.88 -9.75
CA VAL A 780 -29.93 -21.22 -9.00
C VAL A 780 -29.77 -22.73 -9.12
N PRO A 781 -28.58 -23.26 -9.48
CA PRO A 781 -28.38 -24.70 -9.56
C PRO A 781 -28.68 -25.38 -8.21
N PRO A 782 -29.74 -26.19 -8.08
CA PRO A 782 -30.08 -26.82 -6.81
C PRO A 782 -29.11 -27.96 -6.41
N THR A 783 -28.28 -28.44 -7.34
CA THR A 783 -27.31 -29.52 -7.10
C THR A 783 -25.90 -29.18 -7.59
N TRP A 784 -24.88 -29.81 -6.98
CA TRP A 784 -23.51 -29.76 -7.48
C TRP A 784 -23.36 -30.29 -8.91
N GLY A 785 -24.24 -31.22 -9.33
CA GLY A 785 -24.30 -31.70 -10.71
C GLY A 785 -24.63 -30.55 -11.67
N GLU A 786 -25.69 -29.79 -11.42
CA GLU A 786 -26.07 -28.64 -12.24
C GLU A 786 -25.06 -27.49 -12.15
N VAL A 787 -24.38 -27.30 -11.02
CA VAL A 787 -23.26 -26.35 -10.93
C VAL A 787 -22.20 -26.70 -11.98
N VAL A 788 -21.78 -27.97 -12.03
CA VAL A 788 -20.74 -28.46 -12.97
C VAL A 788 -21.25 -28.52 -14.41
N ASP A 789 -22.50 -28.95 -14.60
CA ASP A 789 -23.05 -29.23 -15.93
C ASP A 789 -23.69 -28.01 -16.60
N ALA A 790 -24.05 -26.96 -15.87
CA ALA A 790 -24.66 -25.75 -16.44
C ALA A 790 -23.87 -24.48 -16.10
N ALA A 791 -23.71 -24.17 -14.81
CA ALA A 791 -23.13 -22.89 -14.39
C ALA A 791 -21.66 -22.73 -14.77
N TRP A 792 -20.88 -23.81 -14.68
CA TRP A 792 -19.46 -23.82 -15.05
C TRP A 792 -19.24 -23.54 -16.55
N PRO A 793 -19.87 -24.27 -17.49
CA PRO A 793 -19.78 -23.96 -18.91
C PRO A 793 -20.17 -22.52 -19.25
N GLU A 794 -21.24 -21.99 -18.63
CA GLU A 794 -21.68 -20.61 -18.84
C GLU A 794 -20.63 -19.60 -18.36
N GLY A 795 -20.02 -19.85 -17.18
CA GLY A 795 -18.92 -19.04 -16.68
C GLY A 795 -17.70 -19.04 -17.60
N VAL A 796 -17.34 -20.20 -18.16
CA VAL A 796 -16.27 -20.31 -19.17
C VAL A 796 -16.62 -19.51 -20.42
N HIS A 797 -17.84 -19.65 -20.93
CA HIS A 797 -18.30 -18.88 -22.10
C HIS A 797 -18.22 -17.39 -21.83
N ARG A 798 -18.64 -16.93 -20.66
CA ARG A 798 -18.52 -15.52 -20.26
C ARG A 798 -17.06 -15.05 -20.22
N ALA A 799 -16.19 -15.79 -19.56
CA ALA A 799 -14.76 -15.44 -19.46
C ALA A 799 -14.09 -15.33 -20.84
N VAL A 800 -14.35 -16.30 -21.72
CA VAL A 800 -13.79 -16.32 -23.08
C VAL A 800 -14.42 -15.24 -23.97
N ALA A 801 -15.73 -15.02 -23.89
CA ALA A 801 -16.40 -13.94 -24.63
C ALA A 801 -15.82 -12.58 -24.28
N GLU A 802 -15.60 -12.31 -22.99
CA GLU A 802 -15.02 -11.05 -22.55
C GLU A 802 -13.55 -10.90 -22.99
N LEU A 803 -12.76 -11.98 -23.02
CA LEU A 803 -11.40 -11.98 -23.55
C LEU A 803 -11.39 -11.66 -25.05
N VAL A 804 -12.23 -12.34 -25.83
CA VAL A 804 -12.34 -12.13 -27.29
C VAL A 804 -12.79 -10.70 -27.59
N ALA A 805 -13.76 -10.17 -26.85
CA ALA A 805 -14.22 -8.80 -27.00
C ALA A 805 -13.12 -7.78 -26.69
N GLU A 806 -12.30 -8.04 -25.66
CA GLU A 806 -11.15 -7.19 -25.33
C GLU A 806 -10.08 -7.21 -26.41
N ALA A 807 -9.74 -8.39 -26.92
CA ALA A 807 -8.78 -8.55 -28.03
C ALA A 807 -9.27 -7.86 -29.31
N ALA A 808 -10.58 -7.89 -29.58
CA ALA A 808 -11.19 -7.19 -30.70
C ALA A 808 -11.30 -5.67 -30.50
N GLY A 809 -10.89 -5.13 -29.34
CA GLY A 809 -10.99 -3.71 -29.01
C GLY A 809 -12.41 -3.22 -28.72
N ALA A 810 -13.38 -4.13 -28.52
CA ALA A 810 -14.79 -3.83 -28.29
C ALA A 810 -15.13 -3.50 -26.82
N GLY A 811 -14.14 -3.39 -25.94
CA GLY A 811 -14.32 -3.14 -24.50
C GLY A 811 -13.67 -1.84 -24.00
N ASP A 812 -14.05 -1.42 -22.79
CA ASP A 812 -13.40 -0.29 -22.09
C ASP A 812 -11.96 -0.66 -21.71
N ARG A 813 -10.98 -0.04 -22.39
CA ARG A 813 -9.55 -0.20 -22.11
C ARG A 813 -9.19 0.21 -20.67
N GLY A 814 -9.91 1.18 -20.10
CA GLY A 814 -9.77 1.59 -18.70
C GLY A 814 -10.19 0.48 -17.75
N GLU A 815 -11.30 -0.22 -18.03
CA GLU A 815 -11.75 -1.36 -17.23
C GLU A 815 -10.80 -2.55 -17.34
N ALA A 816 -10.30 -2.84 -18.54
CA ALA A 816 -9.29 -3.89 -18.73
C ALA A 816 -8.03 -3.62 -17.88
N ALA A 817 -7.56 -2.37 -17.86
CA ALA A 817 -6.45 -1.96 -17.00
C ALA A 817 -6.80 -2.12 -15.51
N ARG A 818 -7.98 -1.65 -15.05
CA ARG A 818 -8.44 -1.81 -13.66
C ARG A 818 -8.46 -3.27 -13.24
N ARG A 819 -8.98 -4.16 -14.10
CA ARG A 819 -9.03 -5.60 -13.83
C ARG A 819 -7.64 -6.19 -13.65
N ALA A 820 -6.73 -5.99 -14.60
CA ALA A 820 -5.37 -6.53 -14.51
C ALA A 820 -4.65 -6.08 -13.22
N ARG A 821 -4.86 -4.82 -12.82
CA ARG A 821 -4.29 -4.27 -11.59
C ARG A 821 -4.91 -4.87 -10.34
N ARG A 822 -6.24 -4.96 -10.31
CA ARG A 822 -6.98 -5.64 -9.25
C ARG A 822 -6.42 -7.04 -9.02
N THR A 823 -6.21 -7.78 -10.10
CA THR A 823 -5.56 -9.09 -10.06
C THR A 823 -4.17 -9.01 -9.42
N VAL A 824 -3.29 -8.12 -9.88
CA VAL A 824 -1.93 -7.96 -9.31
C VAL A 824 -1.97 -7.64 -7.80
N PHE A 825 -2.83 -6.73 -7.36
CA PHE A 825 -2.93 -6.36 -5.94
C PHE A 825 -3.46 -7.50 -5.08
N VAL A 826 -4.49 -8.21 -5.54
CA VAL A 826 -5.02 -9.39 -4.85
C VAL A 826 -3.95 -10.48 -4.75
N LEU A 827 -3.22 -10.76 -5.83
CA LEU A 827 -2.18 -11.79 -5.80
C LEU A 827 -0.99 -11.39 -4.91
N ARG A 828 -0.61 -10.10 -4.87
CA ARG A 828 0.39 -9.60 -3.91
C ARG A 828 -0.08 -9.72 -2.46
N TRP A 829 -1.37 -9.49 -2.21
CA TRP A 829 -1.96 -9.70 -0.88
C TRP A 829 -1.97 -11.18 -0.51
N TRP A 830 -2.43 -12.04 -1.42
CA TRP A 830 -2.45 -13.49 -1.24
C TRP A 830 -1.06 -14.06 -0.95
N LEU A 831 -0.01 -13.63 -1.65
CA LEU A 831 1.37 -14.04 -1.39
C LEU A 831 1.84 -13.59 0.00
N ARG A 832 1.54 -12.35 0.40
CA ARG A 832 1.88 -11.84 1.73
C ARG A 832 1.21 -12.66 2.83
N VAL A 833 -0.08 -12.92 2.70
CA VAL A 833 -0.84 -13.79 3.61
C VAL A 833 -0.23 -15.20 3.65
N SER A 834 -0.04 -15.81 2.48
CA SER A 834 0.49 -17.17 2.38
C SER A 834 1.89 -17.30 2.97
N SER A 835 2.73 -16.27 2.85
CA SER A 835 4.08 -16.25 3.44
C SER A 835 4.09 -16.12 4.97
N ALA A 836 3.03 -15.56 5.55
CA ALA A 836 2.87 -15.42 6.99
C ALA A 836 2.18 -16.62 7.64
N LEU A 837 1.53 -17.49 6.85
CA LEU A 837 0.91 -18.72 7.32
C LEU A 837 1.95 -19.85 7.45
N PRO A 838 1.81 -20.76 8.44
CA PRO A 838 2.58 -21.99 8.45
C PRO A 838 2.12 -22.93 7.31
N ALA A 839 2.77 -24.09 7.17
CA ALA A 839 2.26 -25.13 6.29
C ALA A 839 0.79 -25.50 6.64
N PRO A 840 -0.06 -25.80 5.65
CA PRO A 840 -1.43 -26.27 5.90
C PRO A 840 -1.44 -27.51 6.79
N VAL A 841 -2.48 -27.64 7.62
CA VAL A 841 -2.68 -28.84 8.44
C VAL A 841 -2.92 -30.03 7.52
N ASP A 842 -2.06 -31.06 7.64
CA ASP A 842 -2.18 -32.31 6.90
C ASP A 842 -3.42 -33.07 7.36
N ILE A 843 -4.31 -33.37 6.41
CA ILE A 843 -5.53 -34.14 6.62
C ILE A 843 -5.58 -35.29 5.63
N ARG A 844 -6.41 -36.31 5.93
CA ARG A 844 -6.68 -37.39 4.99
C ARG A 844 -8.02 -37.15 4.31
N SER A 845 -8.01 -37.14 2.99
CA SER A 845 -9.22 -37.01 2.19
C SER A 845 -10.09 -38.25 2.29
N THR A 846 -11.34 -38.04 2.68
CA THR A 846 -12.40 -39.05 2.74
C THR A 846 -13.68 -38.49 2.11
N PRO A 847 -14.46 -39.32 1.38
CA PRO A 847 -15.74 -38.87 0.82
C PRO A 847 -16.67 -38.32 1.91
N PRO A 848 -17.37 -37.20 1.65
CA PRO A 848 -18.30 -36.64 2.63
C PRO A 848 -19.50 -37.57 2.80
N VAL A 849 -20.02 -37.64 4.03
CA VAL A 849 -21.30 -38.31 4.31
C VAL A 849 -22.43 -37.45 3.76
N ARG A 850 -23.35 -38.05 3.01
CA ARG A 850 -24.57 -37.36 2.58
C ARG A 850 -25.47 -37.14 3.79
N MET A 851 -25.67 -35.88 4.15
CA MET A 851 -26.60 -35.49 5.22
C MET A 851 -28.02 -35.38 4.66
N VAL A 852 -29.01 -35.81 5.44
CA VAL A 852 -30.45 -35.65 5.14
C VAL A 852 -31.06 -34.75 6.22
N PRO A 853 -31.89 -33.75 5.87
CA PRO A 853 -32.52 -32.89 6.86
C PRO A 853 -33.33 -33.68 7.90
N PRO A 854 -33.33 -33.29 9.18
CA PRO A 854 -34.19 -33.91 10.18
C PRO A 854 -35.66 -33.90 9.74
N GLY A 855 -36.33 -35.05 9.79
CA GLY A 855 -37.75 -35.22 9.39
C GLY A 855 -37.99 -35.68 7.96
N GLU A 856 -37.01 -35.62 7.06
CA GLU A 856 -37.05 -36.30 5.77
C GLU A 856 -36.29 -37.63 5.88
N GLY A 857 -37.00 -38.76 5.97
CA GLY A 857 -36.35 -40.09 5.96
C GLY A 857 -36.08 -40.74 7.33
N GLU A 858 -36.70 -40.27 8.42
CA GLU A 858 -36.86 -41.06 9.64
C GLU A 858 -37.92 -42.16 9.42
N GLY A 859 -37.55 -43.12 8.59
CA GLY A 859 -38.34 -44.31 8.24
C GLY A 859 -37.39 -45.43 7.84
N LEU A 860 -36.40 -45.71 8.67
CA LEU A 860 -35.60 -46.94 8.66
C LEU A 860 -35.39 -47.44 10.09
#